data_AF-A0A969ZZS1-F1
#
_entry.id   AF-A0A969ZZS1-F1
#
_cell.length_a   1.000
_cell.length_b   1.000
_cell.length_c   1.000
_cell.angle_alpha   90.00
_cell.angle_beta   90.00
_cell.angle_gamma   90.00
#
_symmetry.space_group_name_H-M   'P 1'
#
loop_
_entity.id
_entity.type
_entity.pdbx_description
1 polymer ?
#
loop_
_entity_poly.entity_id
_entity_poly.type
_entity_poly.pdbx_seq_one_letter_code
_entity_poly.pdbx_strand_id
1 'polypeptide(L)'
;MIVEGNYRLQTENKLSDGTISYSGSSGYLRMIKTDDYVRVGRNFVTQSRYSHDGYLTAGILEVKGNFYQRYYSYYSNFYATGTHRTILSGTGLQNVNFERAESRFNILVITKPIDTGYKFNRTHVWNELIEEPADEEAPTAPTNLKVTKVTETTVSLSWDESTDNVAVIGYDIYRDGIRIASSSTNTYLDTKLSPDTEYMYFVVAYDIMRNQSESSNIVNAATDKDTTAPTVPQNLRISSRTESSVSLVWTGSTDNVKLAGYKIYRNNEEVDFSNGTSFVDTGLLPGTYTYYVKAVDAFDNLSEQSNSVIYDNEPPTPPELYAVSKNTTQIVLKWHESSDNIGVAGYELYRNGTRIRTQTGTTYTDSGLSPDTEYTYYVIAYDTSGNRSEKSNELVIETVVDTEPPAAPSNLTVSSKTAATVTLAWYAPFDNVSVTGYEVYRDGVLIGTSPTNSYKDENLETGKTYKYSVLAYDAAGNKSPLSEEITVIPLAPHITRISPVNGQVIGGAKETGIYVYLANTQNATGSTANFEYSEDGESWTKITGTVRGPYQNSSEIWHYIGWNLTGVPSGNYYVRCTVIDESGASDSIIVSYQVDRTPPSAPENLVAEADSGIIRLTFDPCPEADIKCYKIYRSESEDGWYSHIATITDLKNLSYTDRSVNPGQTYYYKVTACDRFDQESEYSNAVEATAIADTIPPVVLGIEPLSGTVIGRNTNITVRAEDNLKLSAITLQYSPDGGNTWFDVETIKTSSTAVFRLGNISVQETVKIRAIAKDSSGNESNGLPERTYTIDTQGPAKVTNVTATPSTTVITLRWNDVPDQDLAFFEVEWKDSEEGEFVYYNRTSSILGMRIENLKPLTKYWFRVVAYDIFGNRGTESDVIIAQTTADTSPPVINSIKPSPSRVRTSIPLTAQVSDNVGVKYFKFQMSRDLNTWVDIKEFILDDAKPNASFSYNYDVSVLAEGSCYIRGIAADESGNESSTVHALAVEYIIDRTAPNIPKGFKLIPTMSHPLHLPGSGAMTMTWHISGYTGQILKTVHIQQLQIRYPALATTTGLLHMARPIIINSRLSTWQEMKAF
;
A
#
# COMPACT_ATOMS: atom_id res chain seq x y z
N MET A 1 70.61 37.62 -11.10
CA MET A 1 71.89 36.92 -10.91
C MET A 1 72.85 37.81 -10.14
N ILE A 2 73.45 37.31 -9.06
CA ILE A 2 74.44 38.07 -8.27
C ILE A 2 75.78 37.33 -8.34
N VAL A 3 76.83 38.03 -8.80
CA VAL A 3 78.20 37.51 -8.91
C VAL A 3 79.08 38.32 -7.97
N GLU A 4 79.54 37.74 -6.87
CA GLU A 4 80.40 38.46 -5.91
C GLU A 4 81.81 38.77 -6.47
N GLY A 5 82.29 37.97 -7.43
CA GLY A 5 83.60 38.09 -8.06
C GLY A 5 83.61 38.82 -9.41
N ASN A 6 84.64 38.54 -10.24
CA ASN A 6 84.64 38.98 -11.63
C ASN A 6 83.65 38.12 -12.43
N TYR A 7 82.88 38.73 -13.32
CA TYR A 7 82.07 37.99 -14.28
C TYR A 7 82.70 38.08 -15.67
N ARG A 8 83.19 36.94 -16.19
CA ARG A 8 83.92 36.87 -17.45
C ARG A 8 83.15 36.03 -18.46
N LEU A 9 82.70 36.63 -19.56
CA LEU A 9 82.27 35.94 -20.78
C LEU A 9 83.51 35.63 -21.65
N GLN A 10 84.40 34.83 -21.09
CA GLN A 10 85.65 34.37 -21.69
C GLN A 10 85.85 32.89 -21.39
N THR A 11 86.61 32.20 -22.22
CA THR A 11 87.01 30.81 -21.96
C THR A 11 88.29 30.83 -21.15
N GLU A 12 88.28 30.21 -19.97
CA GLU A 12 89.48 30.01 -19.16
C GLU A 12 90.32 28.90 -19.79
N ASN A 13 91.58 29.20 -20.15
CA ASN A 13 92.55 28.24 -20.64
C ASN A 13 93.67 28.11 -19.61
N LYS A 14 93.81 26.92 -19.04
CA LYS A 14 94.89 26.61 -18.11
C LYS A 14 96.04 25.98 -18.88
N LEU A 15 97.19 26.66 -18.87
CA LEU A 15 98.42 26.12 -19.44
C LEU A 15 98.94 24.99 -18.53
N SER A 16 99.77 24.11 -19.09
CA SER A 16 100.31 22.93 -18.40
C SER A 16 101.16 23.26 -17.17
N ASP A 17 101.62 24.51 -17.01
CA ASP A 17 102.34 25.03 -15.84
C ASP A 17 101.40 25.59 -14.74
N GLY A 18 100.09 25.51 -14.94
CA GLY A 18 99.06 26.02 -14.03
C GLY A 18 98.68 27.48 -14.24
N THR A 19 99.34 28.19 -15.15
CA THR A 19 99.04 29.59 -15.48
C THR A 19 97.68 29.68 -16.19
N ILE A 20 96.80 30.55 -15.69
CA ILE A 20 95.47 30.78 -16.28
C ILE A 20 95.55 31.94 -17.27
N SER A 21 95.16 31.68 -18.51
CA SER A 21 94.95 32.67 -19.56
C SER A 21 93.48 32.66 -20.01
N TYR A 22 93.02 33.72 -20.65
CA TYR A 22 91.62 33.81 -21.10
C TYR A 22 91.57 34.09 -22.60
N SER A 23 90.71 33.36 -23.31
CA SER A 23 90.43 33.56 -24.74
C SER A 23 88.96 33.89 -24.96
N GLY A 24 88.61 34.26 -26.19
CA GLY A 24 87.21 34.49 -26.55
C GLY A 24 86.34 33.27 -26.29
N SER A 25 85.07 33.50 -25.96
CA SER A 25 84.11 32.44 -25.67
C SER A 25 82.89 32.52 -26.57
N SER A 26 82.18 31.41 -26.72
CA SER A 26 80.83 31.40 -27.31
C SER A 26 79.75 31.84 -26.30
N GLY A 27 80.13 32.31 -25.10
CA GLY A 27 79.18 32.77 -24.09
C GLY A 27 78.64 34.16 -24.42
N TYR A 28 77.33 34.38 -24.27
CA TYR A 28 76.68 35.68 -24.39
C TYR A 28 75.71 35.88 -23.23
N LEU A 29 75.32 37.13 -22.98
CA LEU A 29 74.40 37.52 -21.93
C LEU A 29 73.10 37.98 -22.58
N ARG A 30 71.98 37.50 -22.08
CA ARG A 30 70.65 37.84 -22.58
C ARG A 30 69.81 38.44 -21.45
N MET A 31 69.49 39.71 -21.58
CA MET A 31 68.69 40.53 -20.67
C MET A 31 67.65 41.29 -21.51
N ILE A 32 66.42 40.77 -21.50
CA ILE A 32 65.36 41.20 -22.41
C ILE A 32 64.03 41.49 -21.69
N LYS A 33 63.93 41.19 -20.39
CA LYS A 33 62.78 41.53 -19.53
C LYS A 33 63.15 42.67 -18.59
N THR A 34 62.16 43.48 -18.20
CA THR A 34 62.36 44.59 -17.24
C THR A 34 62.92 44.13 -15.90
N ASP A 35 62.51 42.94 -15.45
CA ASP A 35 62.91 42.37 -14.15
C ASP A 35 64.26 41.62 -14.23
N ASP A 36 64.87 41.51 -15.41
CA ASP A 36 66.19 40.89 -15.54
C ASP A 36 67.23 41.76 -14.82
N TYR A 37 67.88 41.23 -13.79
CA TYR A 37 68.88 41.95 -13.00
C TYR A 37 70.15 41.11 -12.83
N VAL A 38 71.30 41.71 -13.15
CA VAL A 38 72.63 41.11 -12.98
C VAL A 38 73.52 42.06 -12.19
N ARG A 39 73.98 41.66 -11.00
CA ARG A 39 74.97 42.41 -10.21
C ARG A 39 76.33 41.71 -10.26
N VAL A 40 77.38 42.47 -10.56
CA VAL A 40 78.76 42.00 -10.60
C VAL A 40 79.59 42.77 -9.57
N GLY A 41 80.05 42.07 -8.55
CA GLY A 41 80.77 42.62 -7.40
C GLY A 41 82.19 43.07 -7.72
N ARG A 42 82.82 42.56 -8.78
CA ARG A 42 84.11 43.04 -9.31
C ARG A 42 84.01 43.37 -10.81
N ASN A 43 84.99 42.97 -11.62
CA ASN A 43 85.06 43.37 -13.03
C ASN A 43 84.11 42.54 -13.89
N PHE A 44 83.39 43.20 -14.80
CA PHE A 44 82.68 42.54 -15.89
C PHE A 44 83.58 42.53 -17.13
N VAL A 45 83.82 41.36 -17.71
CA VAL A 45 84.61 41.20 -18.94
C VAL A 45 83.79 40.44 -19.96
N THR A 46 83.61 40.99 -21.15
CA THR A 46 82.98 40.29 -22.27
C THR A 46 83.94 40.19 -23.46
N GLN A 47 84.10 38.96 -23.96
CA GLN A 47 84.84 38.65 -25.19
C GLN A 47 84.08 37.58 -25.97
N SER A 48 82.80 37.87 -26.23
CA SER A 48 81.89 36.91 -26.87
C SER A 48 82.17 36.76 -28.37
N ARG A 49 81.93 35.55 -28.87
CA ARG A 49 81.86 35.19 -30.29
C ARG A 49 80.57 35.68 -30.94
N TYR A 50 79.54 36.04 -30.19
CA TYR A 50 78.25 36.46 -30.73
C TYR A 50 78.02 37.97 -30.58
N SER A 51 77.14 38.52 -31.43
CA SER A 51 76.60 39.86 -31.23
C SER A 51 75.55 39.84 -30.11
N HIS A 52 75.48 40.92 -29.34
CA HIS A 52 74.44 41.10 -28.32
C HIS A 52 73.25 41.94 -28.81
N ASP A 53 73.21 42.27 -30.10
CA ASP A 53 72.07 42.95 -30.71
C ASP A 53 70.78 42.13 -30.52
N GLY A 54 69.72 42.77 -30.03
CA GLY A 54 68.48 42.11 -29.60
C GLY A 54 68.54 41.27 -28.32
N TYR A 55 69.72 41.11 -27.69
CA TYR A 55 69.87 40.33 -26.46
C TYR A 55 70.05 41.18 -25.20
N LEU A 56 70.40 42.45 -25.32
CA LEU A 56 70.46 43.39 -24.18
C LEU A 56 69.47 44.53 -24.44
N THR A 57 68.17 44.26 -24.26
CA THR A 57 67.06 45.17 -24.62
C THR A 57 66.28 45.71 -23.42
N ALA A 58 66.31 45.04 -22.26
CA ALA A 58 65.72 45.51 -21.01
C ALA A 58 66.48 44.94 -19.80
N GLY A 59 66.14 45.39 -18.59
CA GLY A 59 66.78 44.93 -17.36
C GLY A 59 68.01 45.75 -16.98
N ILE A 60 68.64 45.38 -15.87
CA ILE A 60 69.72 46.13 -15.21
C ILE A 60 70.96 45.26 -15.04
N LEU A 61 72.06 45.65 -15.69
CA LEU A 61 73.41 45.14 -15.41
C LEU A 61 74.15 46.12 -14.50
N GLU A 62 74.26 45.81 -13.21
CA GLU A 62 75.05 46.59 -12.25
C GLU A 62 76.47 46.01 -12.12
N VAL A 63 77.48 46.86 -12.28
CA VAL A 63 78.90 46.48 -12.20
C VAL A 63 79.62 47.37 -11.19
N LYS A 64 80.14 46.75 -10.12
CA LYS A 64 80.90 47.43 -9.06
C LYS A 64 82.40 47.55 -9.34
N GLY A 65 82.95 46.76 -10.27
CA GLY A 65 84.35 46.89 -10.73
C GLY A 65 84.48 47.49 -12.12
N ASN A 66 85.59 47.24 -12.80
CA ASN A 66 85.83 47.72 -14.16
C ASN A 66 84.98 46.97 -15.19
N PHE A 67 84.64 47.64 -16.29
CA PHE A 67 83.93 47.04 -17.42
C PHE A 67 84.87 46.92 -18.63
N TYR A 68 85.03 45.72 -19.16
CA TYR A 68 85.89 45.45 -20.32
C TYR A 68 85.13 44.69 -21.41
N GLN A 69 84.88 45.35 -22.55
CA GLN A 69 84.54 44.71 -23.81
C GLN A 69 85.81 44.50 -24.64
N ARG A 70 86.06 43.24 -25.01
CA ARG A 70 87.18 42.81 -25.86
C ARG A 70 86.68 42.16 -27.15
N TYR A 71 87.45 42.31 -28.22
CA TYR A 71 87.11 41.72 -29.51
C TYR A 71 87.41 40.22 -29.57
N TYR A 72 86.54 39.48 -30.26
CA TYR A 72 86.82 38.10 -30.67
C TYR A 72 86.44 37.80 -32.12
N SER A 73 85.14 37.76 -32.44
CA SER A 73 84.67 37.47 -33.80
C SER A 73 83.65 38.47 -34.34
N TYR A 74 82.78 39.02 -33.50
CA TYR A 74 81.84 40.08 -33.89
C TYR A 74 82.20 41.38 -33.19
N TYR A 75 82.02 42.50 -33.90
CA TYR A 75 82.37 43.82 -33.38
C TYR A 75 81.36 44.37 -32.37
N SER A 76 80.09 43.95 -32.47
CA SER A 76 78.97 44.32 -31.59
C SER A 76 78.71 43.28 -30.48
N ASN A 77 79.77 42.70 -29.91
CA ASN A 77 79.67 41.67 -28.86
C ASN A 77 79.40 42.21 -27.45
N PHE A 78 79.03 43.49 -27.35
CA PHE A 78 78.24 44.07 -26.28
C PHE A 78 77.46 45.27 -26.84
N TYR A 79 76.22 45.04 -27.25
CA TYR A 79 75.38 46.00 -27.95
C TYR A 79 74.02 46.10 -27.26
N ALA A 80 73.88 47.07 -26.36
CA ALA A 80 72.62 47.27 -25.66
C ALA A 80 71.69 48.24 -26.41
N THR A 81 70.38 48.01 -26.30
CA THR A 81 69.30 48.82 -26.87
C THR A 81 68.08 48.87 -25.90
N GLY A 82 66.99 49.50 -26.32
CA GLY A 82 65.71 49.46 -25.60
C GLY A 82 65.72 50.25 -24.28
N THR A 83 65.33 49.60 -23.18
CA THR A 83 65.36 50.16 -21.82
C THR A 83 66.48 49.57 -20.96
N HIS A 84 67.34 48.74 -21.54
CA HIS A 84 68.43 48.11 -20.80
C HIS A 84 69.34 49.17 -20.17
N ARG A 85 69.55 49.07 -18.86
CA ARG A 85 70.41 49.93 -18.06
C ARG A 85 71.68 49.20 -17.67
N THR A 86 72.82 49.83 -17.86
CA THR A 86 74.05 49.42 -17.18
C THR A 86 74.34 50.43 -16.08
N ILE A 87 74.45 49.96 -14.85
CA ILE A 87 74.79 50.80 -13.69
C ILE A 87 76.25 50.56 -13.33
N LEU A 88 77.07 51.60 -13.29
CA LEU A 88 78.44 51.51 -12.78
C LEU A 88 78.51 52.10 -11.38
N SER A 89 78.38 51.25 -10.36
CA SER A 89 78.18 51.63 -8.95
C SER A 89 79.38 51.35 -8.03
N GLY A 90 80.56 51.15 -8.60
CA GLY A 90 81.77 50.85 -7.83
C GLY A 90 82.24 52.04 -7.00
N THR A 91 82.85 51.79 -5.84
CA THR A 91 83.33 52.87 -4.96
C THR A 91 84.65 53.50 -5.43
N GLY A 92 85.52 52.75 -6.11
CA GLY A 92 86.79 53.24 -6.67
C GLY A 92 86.70 53.75 -8.12
N LEU A 93 87.79 54.29 -8.68
CA LEU A 93 87.87 54.67 -10.10
C LEU A 93 87.60 53.45 -11.00
N GLN A 94 86.52 53.49 -11.79
CA GLN A 94 86.13 52.39 -12.68
C GLN A 94 86.61 52.63 -14.10
N ASN A 95 87.40 51.69 -14.62
CA ASN A 95 87.83 51.71 -16.02
C ASN A 95 86.76 51.04 -16.90
N VAL A 96 86.35 51.75 -17.94
CA VAL A 96 85.40 51.26 -18.93
C VAL A 96 86.10 51.22 -20.29
N ASN A 97 86.25 50.02 -20.83
CA ASN A 97 87.01 49.80 -22.05
C ASN A 97 86.16 49.09 -23.11
N PHE A 98 86.02 49.71 -24.28
CA PHE A 98 85.49 49.09 -25.49
C PHE A 98 86.57 49.02 -26.57
N GLU A 99 86.99 47.80 -26.95
CA GLU A 99 87.93 47.60 -28.06
C GLU A 99 87.29 47.85 -29.43
N ARG A 100 85.96 47.83 -29.55
CA ARG A 100 85.23 47.98 -30.83
C ARG A 100 84.24 49.14 -30.81
N ALA A 101 84.09 49.83 -31.95
CA ALA A 101 83.27 51.03 -32.11
C ALA A 101 81.77 50.74 -32.02
N GLU A 102 81.41 49.54 -32.43
CA GLU A 102 80.05 49.06 -32.60
C GLU A 102 79.43 48.67 -31.26
N SER A 103 80.24 48.25 -30.28
CA SER A 103 79.77 47.92 -28.94
C SER A 103 79.55 49.17 -28.09
N ARG A 104 78.45 49.17 -27.33
CA ARG A 104 78.01 50.29 -26.48
C ARG A 104 77.02 49.84 -25.38
N PHE A 105 76.88 50.66 -24.35
CA PHE A 105 75.72 50.69 -23.49
C PHE A 105 74.53 51.35 -24.18
N ASN A 106 73.32 51.15 -23.63
CA ASN A 106 72.15 51.89 -24.07
C ASN A 106 71.89 53.04 -23.10
N ILE A 107 71.33 52.77 -21.93
CA ILE A 107 71.27 53.72 -20.83
C ILE A 107 72.42 53.38 -19.87
N LEU A 108 73.35 54.30 -19.71
CA LEU A 108 74.41 54.20 -18.71
C LEU A 108 73.98 55.01 -17.48
N VAL A 109 73.89 54.38 -16.33
CA VAL A 109 73.69 55.06 -15.04
C VAL A 109 75.02 55.08 -14.31
N ILE A 110 75.47 56.26 -13.91
CA ILE A 110 76.68 56.44 -13.11
C ILE A 110 76.34 57.02 -11.75
N THR A 111 77.01 56.54 -10.71
CA THR A 111 76.77 56.91 -9.31
C THR A 111 77.84 57.85 -8.74
N LYS A 112 78.81 58.25 -9.57
CA LYS A 112 79.88 59.21 -9.26
C LYS A 112 79.99 60.22 -10.41
N PRO A 113 80.65 61.38 -10.22
CA PRO A 113 80.90 62.31 -11.32
C PRO A 113 81.69 61.66 -12.46
N ILE A 114 81.26 61.85 -13.71
CA ILE A 114 81.81 61.11 -14.86
C ILE A 114 83.32 61.31 -15.04
N ASP A 115 83.80 62.54 -14.81
CA ASP A 115 85.17 62.96 -15.06
C ASP A 115 86.18 62.46 -14.02
N THR A 116 85.72 62.10 -12.83
CA THR A 116 86.59 61.70 -11.70
C THR A 116 86.37 60.25 -11.27
N GLY A 117 85.15 59.73 -11.42
CA GLY A 117 84.77 58.39 -10.99
C GLY A 117 85.00 57.31 -12.05
N TYR A 118 85.17 57.68 -13.32
CA TYR A 118 85.27 56.74 -14.44
C TYR A 118 86.35 57.14 -15.43
N LYS A 119 87.01 56.13 -16.00
CA LYS A 119 87.99 56.30 -17.06
C LYS A 119 87.57 55.50 -18.28
N PHE A 120 87.14 56.20 -19.32
CA PHE A 120 86.73 55.60 -20.59
C PHE A 120 87.91 55.57 -21.57
N ASN A 121 88.14 54.43 -22.22
CA ASN A 121 89.13 54.34 -23.30
C ASN A 121 88.65 55.05 -24.60
N ARG A 122 87.32 55.19 -24.75
CA ARG A 122 86.64 55.93 -25.80
C ARG A 122 85.37 56.53 -25.20
N THR A 123 85.10 57.79 -25.50
CA THR A 123 83.89 58.49 -25.02
C THR A 123 82.81 58.59 -26.10
N HIS A 124 81.57 58.71 -25.61
CA HIS A 124 80.29 58.25 -26.19
C HIS A 124 80.25 56.75 -26.53
N VAL A 125 80.21 55.93 -25.48
CA VAL A 125 79.93 54.48 -25.53
C VAL A 125 78.55 54.12 -24.96
N TRP A 126 77.61 55.07 -24.95
CA TRP A 126 76.23 54.94 -24.51
C TRP A 126 75.31 55.76 -25.42
N ASN A 127 74.00 55.47 -25.37
CA ASN A 127 72.97 56.28 -26.04
C ASN A 127 72.42 57.37 -25.10
N GLU A 128 72.20 57.04 -23.82
CA GLU A 128 71.70 57.94 -22.78
C GLU A 128 72.57 57.79 -21.52
N LEU A 129 72.82 58.90 -20.84
CA LEU A 129 73.56 58.94 -19.57
C LEU A 129 72.66 59.51 -18.48
N ILE A 130 72.59 58.81 -17.35
CA ILE A 130 71.88 59.24 -16.14
C ILE A 130 72.90 59.30 -14.98
N GLU A 131 72.90 60.42 -14.24
CA GLU A 131 73.70 60.58 -13.03
C GLU A 131 72.78 60.47 -11.80
N GLU A 132 72.94 59.40 -11.02
CA GLU A 132 72.14 59.12 -9.80
C GLU A 132 73.10 58.82 -8.63
N PRO A 133 73.42 59.80 -7.75
CA PRO A 133 74.33 59.57 -6.62
C PRO A 133 73.70 58.61 -5.59
N ALA A 134 74.51 57.76 -4.96
CA ALA A 134 74.05 56.75 -4.01
C ALA A 134 73.49 57.37 -2.72
N ASP A 135 72.42 56.77 -2.17
CA ASP A 135 71.89 57.05 -0.84
C ASP A 135 72.60 56.17 0.21
N GLU A 136 73.17 56.82 1.22
CA GLU A 136 73.97 56.18 2.27
C GLU A 136 73.33 56.31 3.67
N GLU A 137 72.16 56.94 3.78
CA GLU A 137 71.44 57.05 5.06
C GLU A 137 70.48 55.86 5.23
N ALA A 138 70.28 55.41 6.48
CA ALA A 138 69.44 54.27 6.78
C ALA A 138 68.07 54.72 7.34
N PRO A 139 66.99 53.91 7.17
CA PRO A 139 65.70 54.22 7.75
C PRO A 139 65.73 54.38 9.27
N THR A 140 64.76 55.12 9.81
CA THR A 140 64.52 55.14 11.26
C THR A 140 64.02 53.78 11.75
N ALA A 141 64.36 53.39 12.98
CA ALA A 141 63.93 52.12 13.56
C ALA A 141 62.39 52.07 13.71
N PRO A 142 61.73 50.92 13.44
CA PRO A 142 60.30 50.78 13.71
C PRO A 142 60.05 50.98 15.21
N THR A 143 59.03 51.76 15.56
CA THR A 143 58.70 52.04 16.96
C THR A 143 57.42 51.33 17.37
N ASN A 144 57.17 51.20 18.68
CA ASN A 144 55.92 50.64 19.21
C ASN A 144 55.59 49.23 18.68
N LEU A 145 56.61 48.37 18.52
CA LEU A 145 56.35 46.95 18.27
C LEU A 145 55.58 46.40 19.47
N LYS A 146 54.44 45.79 19.19
CA LYS A 146 53.56 45.18 20.19
C LYS A 146 52.92 43.91 19.67
N VAL A 147 52.70 42.99 20.61
CA VAL A 147 51.85 41.83 20.39
C VAL A 147 50.40 42.29 20.45
N THR A 148 49.64 42.02 19.41
CA THR A 148 48.24 42.42 19.29
C THR A 148 47.28 41.31 19.69
N LYS A 149 47.68 40.05 19.47
CA LYS A 149 46.90 38.87 19.85
C LYS A 149 47.82 37.67 19.98
N VAL A 150 47.54 36.83 20.96
CA VAL A 150 48.09 35.47 21.06
C VAL A 150 46.94 34.46 21.00
N THR A 151 47.24 33.27 20.52
CA THR A 151 46.43 32.05 20.69
C THR A 151 47.37 30.92 21.09
N GLU A 152 46.86 29.71 21.23
CA GLU A 152 47.65 28.52 21.54
C GLU A 152 48.69 28.21 20.46
N THR A 153 48.50 28.69 19.21
CA THR A 153 49.39 28.35 18.09
C THR A 153 49.79 29.54 17.21
N THR A 154 49.44 30.77 17.58
CA THR A 154 49.71 31.97 16.76
C THR A 154 50.07 33.20 17.60
N VAL A 155 50.92 34.08 17.07
CA VAL A 155 51.21 35.41 17.64
C VAL A 155 51.06 36.47 16.54
N SER A 156 50.22 37.49 16.79
CA SER A 156 50.05 38.64 15.91
C SER A 156 50.84 39.83 16.41
N LEU A 157 51.59 40.48 15.52
CA LEU A 157 52.47 41.63 15.79
C LEU A 157 52.01 42.86 15.00
N SER A 158 52.22 44.05 15.57
CA SER A 158 52.09 45.33 14.87
C SER A 158 53.13 46.33 15.36
N TRP A 159 53.57 47.26 14.50
CA TRP A 159 54.52 48.33 14.84
C TRP A 159 54.17 49.62 14.09
N ASP A 160 54.65 50.76 14.57
CA ASP A 160 54.47 52.06 13.92
C ASP A 160 55.48 52.24 12.77
N GLU A 161 55.17 53.07 11.78
CA GLU A 161 55.95 53.21 10.54
C GLU A 161 57.32 53.88 10.72
N SER A 162 58.29 53.40 9.95
CA SER A 162 59.62 54.01 9.80
C SER A 162 59.62 55.06 8.69
N THR A 163 60.54 56.02 8.78
CA THR A 163 60.76 57.08 7.78
C THR A 163 62.20 57.06 7.28
N ASP A 164 62.44 57.54 6.07
CA ASP A 164 63.76 57.58 5.42
C ASP A 164 63.86 58.81 4.50
N ASN A 165 65.08 59.29 4.21
CA ASN A 165 65.33 60.44 3.33
C ASN A 165 64.98 60.15 1.87
N VAL A 166 65.01 58.88 1.44
CA VAL A 166 64.55 58.45 0.12
C VAL A 166 63.29 57.59 0.23
N ALA A 167 63.36 56.40 0.86
CA ALA A 167 62.18 55.52 1.03
C ALA A 167 62.45 54.30 1.92
N VAL A 168 61.50 53.97 2.80
CA VAL A 168 61.44 52.65 3.46
C VAL A 168 60.71 51.66 2.57
N ILE A 169 61.35 50.51 2.28
CA ILE A 169 60.81 49.49 1.35
C ILE A 169 60.19 48.30 2.08
N GLY A 170 60.58 48.04 3.33
CA GLY A 170 59.94 47.00 4.12
C GLY A 170 60.57 46.78 5.49
N TYR A 171 60.06 45.75 6.16
CA TYR A 171 60.39 45.38 7.52
C TYR A 171 60.77 43.91 7.58
N ASP A 172 61.92 43.57 8.17
CA ASP A 172 62.33 42.21 8.46
C ASP A 172 61.89 41.83 9.89
N ILE A 173 61.13 40.75 10.03
CA ILE A 173 60.58 40.25 11.29
C ILE A 173 61.45 39.09 11.78
N TYR A 174 61.88 39.19 13.02
CA TYR A 174 62.71 38.19 13.68
C TYR A 174 61.93 37.52 14.80
N ARG A 175 62.10 36.20 14.92
CA ARG A 175 61.67 35.39 16.07
C ARG A 175 62.89 34.66 16.64
N ASP A 176 63.15 34.84 17.93
CA ASP A 176 64.29 34.27 18.65
C ASP A 176 65.64 34.53 17.96
N GLY A 177 65.79 35.73 17.39
CA GLY A 177 66.99 36.16 16.67
C GLY A 177 67.10 35.66 15.22
N ILE A 178 66.17 34.84 14.75
CA ILE A 178 66.15 34.35 13.37
C ILE A 178 65.10 35.13 12.57
N ARG A 179 65.48 35.63 11.39
CA ARG A 179 64.54 36.27 10.47
C ARG A 179 63.54 35.23 9.96
N ILE A 180 62.27 35.38 10.33
CA ILE A 180 61.19 34.47 9.92
C ILE A 180 60.42 34.98 8.71
N ALA A 181 60.38 36.30 8.49
CA ALA A 181 59.63 36.90 7.40
C ALA A 181 60.12 38.32 7.06
N SER A 182 59.62 38.85 5.95
CA SER A 182 59.59 40.29 5.67
C SER A 182 58.17 40.72 5.41
N SER A 183 57.81 41.93 5.85
CA SER A 183 56.53 42.55 5.57
C SER A 183 56.73 43.92 4.91
N SER A 184 55.92 44.21 3.89
CA SER A 184 55.79 45.56 3.34
C SER A 184 54.74 46.39 4.07
N THR A 185 54.13 45.82 5.11
CA THR A 185 53.15 46.48 5.98
C THR A 185 53.63 46.43 7.43
N ASN A 186 52.88 47.09 8.29
CA ASN A 186 53.19 47.31 9.69
C ASN A 186 52.65 46.23 10.63
N THR A 187 52.29 45.07 10.09
CA THR A 187 51.72 43.95 10.85
C THR A 187 52.27 42.62 10.34
N TYR A 188 52.25 41.62 11.22
CA TYR A 188 52.62 40.24 10.88
C TYR A 188 51.88 39.22 11.77
N LEU A 189 51.45 38.09 11.21
CA LEU A 189 50.87 36.98 11.94
C LEU A 189 51.81 35.78 11.85
N ASP A 190 52.38 35.39 12.98
CA ASP A 190 53.13 34.15 13.12
C ASP A 190 52.19 32.99 13.46
N THR A 191 52.38 31.85 12.81
CA THR A 191 51.48 30.68 12.92
C THR A 191 52.28 29.39 13.11
N LYS A 192 51.60 28.32 13.56
CA LYS A 192 52.20 26.99 13.83
C LYS A 192 53.21 27.02 14.98
N LEU A 193 52.93 27.85 15.96
CA LEU A 193 53.67 27.89 17.21
C LEU A 193 53.21 26.76 18.13
N SER A 194 54.08 26.35 19.05
CA SER A 194 53.73 25.39 20.10
C SER A 194 52.94 26.12 21.20
N PRO A 195 51.90 25.51 21.80
CA PRO A 195 51.22 26.07 22.98
C PRO A 195 52.15 26.24 24.18
N ASP A 196 51.79 27.15 25.09
CA ASP A 196 52.53 27.46 26.33
C ASP A 196 54.04 27.68 26.11
N THR A 197 54.40 28.31 24.98
CA THR A 197 55.79 28.53 24.57
C THR A 197 56.03 30.02 24.36
N GLU A 198 57.03 30.57 25.06
CA GLU A 198 57.44 31.96 24.89
C GLU A 198 58.36 32.12 23.67
N TYR A 199 58.03 33.12 22.83
CA TYR A 199 58.79 33.53 21.67
C TYR A 199 59.16 35.00 21.77
N MET A 200 60.36 35.37 21.31
CA MET A 200 60.86 36.74 21.34
C MET A 200 60.88 37.35 19.93
N TYR A 201 60.33 38.56 19.75
CA TYR A 201 60.24 39.23 18.45
C TYR A 201 60.84 40.63 18.44
N PHE A 202 61.47 40.99 17.32
CA PHE A 202 61.82 42.36 16.96
C PHE A 202 61.75 42.57 15.44
N VAL A 203 61.67 43.81 15.01
CA VAL A 203 61.48 44.19 13.61
C VAL A 203 62.51 45.24 13.19
N VAL A 204 63.05 45.12 11.97
CA VAL A 204 64.07 46.03 11.40
C VAL A 204 63.56 46.59 10.08
N ALA A 205 63.56 47.91 9.89
CA ALA A 205 63.21 48.53 8.61
C ALA A 205 64.42 48.54 7.66
N TYR A 206 64.16 48.50 6.35
CA TYR A 206 65.21 48.63 5.34
C TYR A 206 64.75 49.44 4.12
N ASP A 207 65.70 50.15 3.51
CA ASP A 207 65.49 50.97 2.30
C ASP A 207 65.75 50.19 1.00
N ILE A 208 65.70 50.91 -0.13
CA ILE A 208 65.97 50.35 -1.47
C ILE A 208 67.43 49.91 -1.67
N MET A 209 68.38 50.48 -0.92
CA MET A 209 69.81 50.12 -0.93
C MET A 209 70.19 49.06 0.11
N ARG A 210 69.21 48.58 0.90
CA ARG A 210 69.36 47.66 2.03
C ARG A 210 70.15 48.25 3.20
N ASN A 211 70.19 49.57 3.34
CA ASN A 211 70.57 50.16 4.61
C ASN A 211 69.48 49.78 5.63
N GLN A 212 69.90 49.21 6.75
CA GLN A 212 69.00 48.71 7.79
C GLN A 212 68.94 49.71 8.93
N SER A 213 67.73 49.96 9.42
CA SER A 213 67.55 50.69 10.66
C SER A 213 68.16 49.91 11.83
N GLU A 214 68.31 50.57 12.98
CA GLU A 214 68.41 49.85 14.25
C GLU A 214 67.14 48.99 14.48
N SER A 215 67.23 47.99 15.36
CA SER A 215 66.08 47.15 15.70
C SER A 215 65.00 47.93 16.46
N SER A 216 63.74 47.56 16.27
CA SER A 216 62.65 48.01 17.15
C SER A 216 62.88 47.59 18.61
N ASN A 217 61.99 48.01 19.52
CA ASN A 217 61.90 47.35 20.82
C ASN A 217 61.62 45.84 20.64
N ILE A 218 62.08 45.03 21.60
CA ILE A 218 61.79 43.60 21.66
C ILE A 218 60.43 43.39 22.34
N VAL A 219 59.66 42.42 21.86
CA VAL A 219 58.45 41.93 22.54
C VAL A 219 58.53 40.42 22.75
N ASN A 220 58.25 39.95 23.96
CA ASN A 220 58.06 38.54 24.26
C ASN A 220 56.57 38.20 24.18
N ALA A 221 56.24 37.08 23.56
CA ALA A 221 54.88 36.57 23.45
C ALA A 221 54.87 35.08 23.80
N ALA A 222 54.21 34.73 24.90
CA ALA A 222 53.84 33.35 25.18
C ALA A 222 52.54 33.03 24.44
N THR A 223 52.54 31.93 23.68
CA THR A 223 51.29 31.33 23.21
C THR A 223 50.48 30.85 24.40
N ASP A 224 49.16 30.87 24.28
CA ASP A 224 48.29 30.39 25.34
C ASP A 224 48.50 28.87 25.55
N LYS A 225 48.27 28.39 26.77
CA LYS A 225 48.23 26.95 27.03
C LYS A 225 47.01 26.34 26.35
N ASP A 226 47.17 25.16 25.78
CA ASP A 226 46.02 24.40 25.31
C ASP A 226 45.16 23.94 26.49
N THR A 227 43.94 24.45 26.54
CA THR A 227 42.93 24.14 27.56
C THR A 227 41.69 23.51 26.95
N THR A 228 41.70 23.25 25.64
CA THR A 228 40.56 22.67 24.94
C THR A 228 40.65 21.16 25.03
N ALA A 229 39.64 20.52 25.61
CA ALA A 229 39.57 19.07 25.64
C ALA A 229 39.21 18.49 24.26
N PRO A 230 39.63 17.24 23.96
CA PRO A 230 39.18 16.54 22.77
C PRO A 230 37.66 16.38 22.69
N THR A 231 37.14 16.17 21.50
CA THR A 231 35.73 15.80 21.32
C THR A 231 35.40 14.48 22.03
N VAL A 232 34.18 14.33 22.54
CA VAL A 232 33.73 13.11 23.23
C VAL A 232 33.78 11.88 22.31
N PRO A 233 34.32 10.73 22.74
CA PRO A 233 34.21 9.47 22.01
C PRO A 233 32.74 9.06 21.83
N GLN A 234 32.34 8.71 20.62
CA GLN A 234 30.93 8.39 20.33
C GLN A 234 30.71 6.90 20.06
N ASN A 235 29.46 6.43 20.15
CA ASN A 235 29.05 5.08 19.78
C ASN A 235 29.84 3.97 20.49
N LEU A 236 30.10 4.12 21.79
CA LEU A 236 30.65 3.03 22.59
C LEU A 236 29.64 1.88 22.60
N ARG A 237 30.09 0.69 22.21
CA ARG A 237 29.27 -0.53 22.17
C ARG A 237 30.10 -1.77 22.45
N ILE A 238 29.42 -2.81 22.92
CA ILE A 238 29.97 -4.16 23.01
C ILE A 238 29.95 -4.79 21.60
N SER A 239 31.10 -5.23 21.12
CA SER A 239 31.30 -5.88 19.82
C SER A 239 31.28 -7.41 19.93
N SER A 240 31.75 -7.96 21.05
CA SER A 240 31.70 -9.40 21.37
C SER A 240 31.81 -9.60 22.88
N ARG A 241 31.38 -10.78 23.35
CA ARG A 241 31.42 -11.17 24.76
C ARG A 241 31.59 -12.69 24.91
N THR A 242 32.16 -13.09 26.04
CA THR A 242 32.27 -14.47 26.53
C THR A 242 32.02 -14.45 28.04
N GLU A 243 31.83 -15.60 28.68
CA GLU A 243 31.60 -15.69 30.14
C GLU A 243 32.61 -14.90 30.99
N SER A 244 33.84 -14.66 30.53
CA SER A 244 34.88 -13.93 31.27
C SER A 244 35.54 -12.76 30.50
N SER A 245 34.98 -12.31 29.38
CA SER A 245 35.53 -11.15 28.64
C SER A 245 34.50 -10.38 27.82
N VAL A 246 34.77 -9.09 27.60
CA VAL A 246 33.96 -8.19 26.76
C VAL A 246 34.85 -7.34 25.86
N SER A 247 34.49 -7.23 24.58
CA SER A 247 35.19 -6.39 23.61
C SER A 247 34.39 -5.12 23.33
N LEU A 248 34.97 -3.97 23.63
CA LEU A 248 34.40 -2.64 23.43
C LEU A 248 34.97 -2.00 22.17
N VAL A 249 34.11 -1.30 21.42
CA VAL A 249 34.50 -0.46 20.28
C VAL A 249 33.77 0.88 20.33
N TRP A 250 34.43 1.95 19.89
CA TRP A 250 33.87 3.29 19.83
C TRP A 250 34.33 4.03 18.56
N THR A 251 33.81 5.24 18.36
CA THR A 251 34.17 6.17 17.29
C THR A 251 35.19 7.16 17.81
N GLY A 252 36.22 7.45 17.03
CA GLY A 252 37.34 8.28 17.46
C GLY A 252 37.01 9.76 17.67
N SER A 253 37.85 10.41 18.45
CA SER A 253 37.82 11.83 18.82
C SER A 253 38.81 12.67 18.00
N THR A 254 38.60 13.98 17.96
CA THR A 254 39.51 14.98 17.39
C THR A 254 39.85 16.06 18.41
N ASP A 255 40.97 16.74 18.21
CA ASP A 255 41.48 17.77 19.10
C ASP A 255 42.09 18.94 18.29
N ASN A 256 42.08 20.16 18.84
CA ASN A 256 42.60 21.37 18.19
C ASN A 256 44.14 21.37 18.07
N VAL A 257 44.85 20.72 18.99
CA VAL A 257 46.32 20.60 18.92
C VAL A 257 46.73 19.17 18.66
N LYS A 258 46.42 18.22 19.56
CA LYS A 258 46.80 16.81 19.42
C LYS A 258 46.10 15.88 20.40
N LEU A 259 45.33 14.91 19.88
CA LEU A 259 44.80 13.79 20.66
C LEU A 259 45.92 12.83 21.12
N ALA A 260 45.94 12.46 22.41
CA ALA A 260 46.87 11.48 22.96
C ALA A 260 46.30 10.06 23.02
N GLY A 261 45.00 9.88 23.28
CA GLY A 261 44.36 8.56 23.29
C GLY A 261 43.06 8.52 24.08
N TYR A 262 42.69 7.34 24.58
CA TYR A 262 41.43 7.10 25.30
C TYR A 262 41.67 6.39 26.63
N LYS A 263 41.05 6.91 27.70
CA LYS A 263 40.98 6.26 29.00
C LYS A 263 39.68 5.48 29.11
N ILE A 264 39.78 4.19 29.40
CA ILE A 264 38.65 3.27 29.52
C ILE A 264 38.33 3.09 30.99
N TYR A 265 37.07 3.28 31.35
CA TYR A 265 36.59 3.15 32.71
C TYR A 265 35.65 1.95 32.82
N ARG A 266 35.81 1.18 33.89
CA ARG A 266 34.88 0.13 34.34
C ARG A 266 34.45 0.46 35.76
N ASN A 267 33.15 0.54 35.99
CA ASN A 267 32.57 0.87 37.30
C ASN A 267 33.15 2.17 37.91
N ASN A 268 33.34 3.18 37.07
CA ASN A 268 33.95 4.50 37.38
C ASN A 268 35.45 4.48 37.74
N GLU A 269 36.13 3.34 37.65
CA GLU A 269 37.59 3.25 37.80
C GLU A 269 38.26 3.11 36.42
N GLU A 270 39.36 3.82 36.20
CA GLU A 270 40.17 3.67 34.98
C GLU A 270 40.82 2.28 34.98
N VAL A 271 40.51 1.48 33.96
CA VAL A 271 41.01 0.10 33.85
C VAL A 271 42.08 -0.07 32.79
N ASP A 272 42.10 0.79 31.77
CA ASP A 272 43.15 0.77 30.75
C ASP A 272 43.21 2.08 29.95
N PHE A 273 44.29 2.22 29.16
CA PHE A 273 44.50 3.29 28.20
C PHE A 273 44.71 2.73 26.78
N SER A 274 43.94 3.20 25.81
CA SER A 274 44.04 2.75 24.41
C SER A 274 44.44 3.89 23.48
N ASN A 275 45.41 3.61 22.60
CA ASN A 275 45.76 4.48 21.46
C ASN A 275 44.83 4.29 20.25
N GLY A 276 43.95 3.27 20.28
CA GLY A 276 42.99 2.94 19.24
C GLY A 276 41.55 3.12 19.70
N THR A 277 40.59 2.72 18.86
CA THR A 277 39.15 2.87 19.14
C THR A 277 38.48 1.56 19.57
N SER A 278 39.25 0.69 20.23
CA SER A 278 38.78 -0.59 20.75
C SER A 278 39.56 -1.01 22.00
N PHE A 279 38.92 -1.80 22.84
CA PHE A 279 39.50 -2.39 24.05
C PHE A 279 38.85 -3.75 24.34
N VAL A 280 39.62 -4.71 24.84
CA VAL A 280 39.10 -6.01 25.28
C VAL A 280 39.41 -6.18 26.75
N ASP A 281 38.36 -6.26 27.57
CA ASP A 281 38.48 -6.54 28.99
C ASP A 281 38.36 -8.05 29.22
N THR A 282 39.32 -8.64 29.93
CA THR A 282 39.42 -10.10 30.11
C THR A 282 39.55 -10.45 31.59
N GLY A 283 39.17 -11.69 31.96
CA GLY A 283 39.24 -12.15 33.36
C GLY A 283 38.13 -11.58 34.24
N LEU A 284 36.99 -11.22 33.65
CA LEU A 284 35.81 -10.77 34.39
C LEU A 284 35.23 -11.93 35.21
N LEU A 285 34.92 -11.64 36.47
CA LEU A 285 34.15 -12.54 37.34
C LEU A 285 32.65 -12.39 37.01
N PRO A 286 31.78 -13.31 37.43
CA PRO A 286 30.34 -13.11 37.32
C PRO A 286 29.90 -11.84 38.05
N GLY A 287 29.16 -10.97 37.37
CA GLY A 287 28.59 -9.75 37.91
C GLY A 287 28.23 -8.72 36.83
N THR A 288 27.81 -7.54 37.28
CA THR A 288 27.47 -6.43 36.39
C THR A 288 28.60 -5.40 36.30
N TYR A 289 28.97 -5.02 35.08
CA TYR A 289 30.03 -4.07 34.76
C TYR A 289 29.50 -2.93 33.89
N THR A 290 29.78 -1.68 34.27
CA THR A 290 29.47 -0.50 33.46
C THR A 290 30.73 0.09 32.87
N TYR A 291 30.76 0.29 31.55
CA TYR A 291 31.90 0.86 30.84
C TYR A 291 31.58 2.20 30.20
N TYR A 292 32.52 3.14 30.26
CA TYR A 292 32.54 4.36 29.44
C TYR A 292 33.98 4.73 29.08
N VAL A 293 34.15 5.61 28.09
CA VAL A 293 35.46 6.00 27.56
C VAL A 293 35.56 7.53 27.52
N LYS A 294 36.72 8.09 27.89
CA LYS A 294 37.06 9.51 27.73
C LYS A 294 38.26 9.67 26.82
N ALA A 295 38.25 10.66 25.94
CA ALA A 295 39.43 11.04 25.16
C ALA A 295 40.31 12.00 25.97
N VAL A 296 41.62 11.93 25.77
CA VAL A 296 42.61 12.83 26.39
C VAL A 296 43.57 13.36 25.34
N ASP A 297 43.91 14.63 25.41
CA ASP A 297 44.91 15.28 24.55
C ASP A 297 46.34 15.13 25.12
N ALA A 298 47.32 15.73 24.43
CA ALA A 298 48.71 15.73 24.87
C ALA A 298 49.00 16.61 26.10
N PHE A 299 48.03 17.41 26.57
CA PHE A 299 48.14 18.35 27.69
C PHE A 299 47.24 17.97 28.89
N ASP A 300 46.76 16.72 28.91
CA ASP A 300 45.88 16.13 29.92
C ASP A 300 44.47 16.73 30.03
N ASN A 301 44.00 17.46 29.00
CA ASN A 301 42.60 17.87 28.93
C ASN A 301 41.73 16.66 28.56
N LEU A 302 40.71 16.38 29.39
CA LEU A 302 39.81 15.23 29.24
C LEU A 302 38.49 15.65 28.61
N SER A 303 38.03 14.89 27.62
CA SER A 303 36.68 15.03 27.11
C SER A 303 35.64 14.70 28.18
N GLU A 304 34.39 15.12 27.96
CA GLU A 304 33.24 14.51 28.63
C GLU A 304 33.19 12.99 28.33
N GLN A 305 32.48 12.24 29.18
CA GLN A 305 32.36 10.77 29.02
C GLN A 305 31.51 10.39 27.80
N SER A 306 31.86 9.28 27.15
CA SER A 306 30.99 8.64 26.15
C SER A 306 29.67 8.13 26.76
N ASN A 307 28.77 7.60 25.92
CA ASN A 307 27.66 6.80 26.42
C ASN A 307 28.19 5.60 27.22
N SER A 308 27.49 5.21 28.28
CA SER A 308 27.82 4.01 29.05
C SER A 308 27.26 2.75 28.39
N VAL A 309 27.95 1.62 28.56
CA VAL A 309 27.45 0.29 28.20
C VAL A 309 27.50 -0.62 29.42
N ILE A 310 26.43 -1.38 29.64
CA ILE A 310 26.33 -2.34 30.73
C ILE A 310 26.61 -3.74 30.16
N TYR A 311 27.51 -4.45 30.80
CA TYR A 311 27.82 -5.84 30.52
C TYR A 311 27.55 -6.65 31.79
N ASP A 312 26.68 -7.65 31.69
CA ASP A 312 26.44 -8.60 32.76
C ASP A 312 26.65 -10.02 32.23
N ASN A 313 27.37 -10.81 33.03
CA ASN A 313 27.77 -12.19 32.75
C ASN A 313 27.41 -13.15 33.90
N GLU A 314 26.58 -12.72 34.85
CA GLU A 314 26.06 -13.60 35.89
C GLU A 314 24.78 -14.28 35.38
N PRO A 315 24.71 -15.62 35.32
CA PRO A 315 23.48 -16.30 34.93
C PRO A 315 22.47 -16.40 36.09
N PRO A 316 21.16 -16.49 35.80
CA PRO A 316 20.15 -16.74 36.81
C PRO A 316 20.38 -18.05 37.58
N THR A 317 19.84 -18.12 38.80
CA THR A 317 19.77 -19.39 39.53
C THR A 317 18.86 -20.40 38.82
N PRO A 318 19.23 -21.69 38.75
CA PRO A 318 18.39 -22.70 38.12
C PRO A 318 17.06 -22.86 38.89
N PRO A 319 15.91 -22.90 38.19
CA PRO A 319 14.63 -23.09 38.85
C PRO A 319 14.47 -24.53 39.36
N GLU A 320 13.58 -24.75 40.31
CA GLU A 320 13.21 -26.10 40.80
C GLU A 320 11.80 -26.45 40.32
N LEU A 321 11.68 -27.53 39.53
CA LEU A 321 10.49 -27.95 38.79
C LEU A 321 9.73 -29.11 39.48
N TYR A 322 8.41 -29.01 39.55
CA TYR A 322 7.52 -30.06 40.04
C TYR A 322 6.16 -30.07 39.29
N ALA A 323 5.43 -31.18 39.38
CA ALA A 323 4.06 -31.27 38.86
C ALA A 323 3.03 -30.91 39.96
N VAL A 324 2.01 -30.15 39.59
CA VAL A 324 0.87 -29.76 40.44
C VAL A 324 -0.26 -30.77 40.34
N SER A 325 -0.59 -31.20 39.12
CA SER A 325 -1.63 -32.19 38.85
C SER A 325 -1.40 -32.86 37.49
N LYS A 326 -2.04 -34.01 37.30
CA LYS A 326 -2.08 -34.73 36.02
C LYS A 326 -3.46 -35.32 35.80
N ASN A 327 -3.85 -35.47 34.55
CA ASN A 327 -5.03 -36.24 34.12
C ASN A 327 -4.66 -37.10 32.89
N THR A 328 -5.67 -37.57 32.15
CA THR A 328 -5.48 -38.46 30.99
C THR A 328 -4.75 -37.80 29.82
N THR A 329 -4.83 -36.47 29.68
CA THR A 329 -4.26 -35.76 28.51
C THR A 329 -3.46 -34.49 28.87
N GLN A 330 -3.27 -34.22 30.16
CA GLN A 330 -2.63 -32.99 30.62
C GLN A 330 -1.77 -33.19 31.87
N ILE A 331 -0.68 -32.42 31.96
CA ILE A 331 0.17 -32.28 33.14
C ILE A 331 0.34 -30.79 33.44
N VAL A 332 0.03 -30.38 34.68
CA VAL A 332 0.27 -29.02 35.16
C VAL A 332 1.63 -28.98 35.85
N LEU A 333 2.58 -28.26 35.27
CA LEU A 333 3.94 -28.04 35.74
C LEU A 333 4.04 -26.70 36.47
N LYS A 334 4.86 -26.65 37.51
CA LYS A 334 5.19 -25.42 38.22
C LYS A 334 6.63 -25.45 38.67
N TRP A 335 7.28 -24.30 38.69
CA TRP A 335 8.63 -24.17 39.21
C TRP A 335 8.76 -22.99 40.16
N HIS A 336 9.81 -23.02 40.98
CA HIS A 336 10.16 -21.88 41.82
C HIS A 336 10.79 -20.75 41.00
N GLU A 337 10.58 -19.51 41.42
CA GLU A 337 11.18 -18.34 40.77
C GLU A 337 12.70 -18.38 40.89
N SER A 338 13.37 -17.95 39.83
CA SER A 338 14.82 -17.83 39.74
C SER A 338 15.20 -16.42 40.15
N SER A 339 16.40 -16.24 40.66
CA SER A 339 16.97 -14.95 41.06
C SER A 339 18.18 -14.64 40.19
N ASP A 340 18.39 -13.36 39.92
CA ASP A 340 19.49 -12.86 39.11
C ASP A 340 19.85 -11.42 39.53
N ASN A 341 21.09 -10.98 39.26
CA ASN A 341 21.62 -9.68 39.70
C ASN A 341 20.99 -8.48 38.95
N ILE A 342 20.53 -8.67 37.71
CA ILE A 342 19.83 -7.67 36.88
C ILE A 342 18.40 -8.09 36.55
N GLY A 343 18.01 -9.30 36.95
CA GLY A 343 16.64 -9.79 36.92
C GLY A 343 16.41 -10.85 35.84
N VAL A 344 15.55 -11.81 36.18
CA VAL A 344 15.18 -12.91 35.29
C VAL A 344 14.17 -12.43 34.25
N ALA A 345 14.52 -12.57 32.97
CA ALA A 345 13.67 -12.19 31.85
C ALA A 345 12.66 -13.28 31.48
N GLY A 346 12.92 -14.55 31.81
CA GLY A 346 11.95 -15.62 31.63
C GLY A 346 12.53 -17.03 31.75
N TYR A 347 11.75 -18.00 31.27
CA TYR A 347 11.99 -19.43 31.37
C TYR A 347 11.77 -20.13 30.04
N GLU A 348 12.64 -21.05 29.70
CA GLU A 348 12.51 -22.01 28.60
C GLU A 348 12.13 -23.38 29.16
N LEU A 349 10.98 -23.91 28.77
CA LEU A 349 10.48 -25.23 29.21
C LEU A 349 10.72 -26.27 28.12
N TYR A 350 11.25 -27.42 28.52
CA TYR A 350 11.57 -28.53 27.65
C TYR A 350 10.76 -29.77 28.03
N ARG A 351 10.30 -30.52 27.02
CA ARG A 351 9.68 -31.84 27.13
C ARG A 351 10.43 -32.83 26.25
N ASN A 352 10.85 -33.96 26.80
CA ASN A 352 11.61 -35.00 26.09
C ASN A 352 12.81 -34.42 25.31
N GLY A 353 13.51 -33.45 25.92
CA GLY A 353 14.66 -32.75 25.32
C GLY A 353 14.32 -31.67 24.28
N THR A 354 13.05 -31.44 23.94
CA THR A 354 12.63 -30.41 22.98
C THR A 354 12.01 -29.21 23.69
N ARG A 355 12.41 -27.98 23.31
CA ARG A 355 11.81 -26.75 23.88
C ARG A 355 10.36 -26.61 23.42
N ILE A 356 9.41 -26.67 24.36
CA ILE A 356 7.97 -26.56 24.09
C ILE A 356 7.40 -25.17 24.37
N ARG A 357 8.08 -24.37 25.21
CA ARG A 357 7.59 -23.04 25.61
C ARG A 357 8.73 -22.12 26.01
N THR A 358 8.52 -20.82 25.84
CA THR A 358 9.23 -19.76 26.55
C THR A 358 8.19 -18.85 27.21
N GLN A 359 8.36 -18.52 28.50
CA GLN A 359 7.40 -17.72 29.24
C GLN A 359 8.01 -17.02 30.45
N THR A 360 7.36 -15.97 30.96
CA THR A 360 7.76 -15.25 32.18
C THR A 360 7.14 -15.85 33.44
N GLY A 361 5.95 -16.46 33.33
CA GLY A 361 5.28 -17.09 34.47
C GLY A 361 5.93 -18.42 34.88
N THR A 362 5.70 -18.83 36.13
CA THR A 362 6.31 -20.04 36.72
C THR A 362 5.39 -21.26 36.75
N THR A 363 4.33 -21.27 35.94
CA THR A 363 3.38 -22.38 35.84
C THR A 363 3.00 -22.60 34.38
N TYR A 364 2.90 -23.86 33.97
CA TYR A 364 2.54 -24.25 32.62
C TYR A 364 1.64 -25.49 32.64
N THR A 365 0.55 -25.49 31.86
CA THR A 365 -0.26 -26.68 31.65
C THR A 365 0.08 -27.26 30.28
N ASP A 366 0.78 -28.39 30.27
CA ASP A 366 1.01 -29.16 29.07
C ASP A 366 -0.24 -29.99 28.76
N SER A 367 -0.78 -29.86 27.55
CA SER A 367 -2.07 -30.44 27.15
C SER A 367 -1.95 -31.20 25.83
N GLY A 368 -2.91 -32.09 25.57
CA GLY A 368 -2.90 -32.93 24.37
C GLY A 368 -1.85 -34.05 24.45
N LEU A 369 -1.53 -34.47 25.66
CA LEU A 369 -0.67 -35.61 25.93
C LEU A 369 -1.45 -36.92 25.70
N SER A 370 -0.72 -37.97 25.35
CA SER A 370 -1.28 -39.31 25.23
C SER A 370 -1.56 -39.87 26.63
N PRO A 371 -2.69 -40.56 26.85
CA PRO A 371 -2.95 -41.31 28.07
C PRO A 371 -1.88 -42.38 28.33
N ASP A 372 -1.68 -42.75 29.60
CA ASP A 372 -0.74 -43.81 30.01
C ASP A 372 0.67 -43.68 29.39
N THR A 373 1.18 -42.44 29.30
CA THR A 373 2.44 -42.14 28.61
C THR A 373 3.36 -41.32 29.51
N GLU A 374 4.61 -41.75 29.60
CA GLU A 374 5.68 -41.07 30.34
C GLU A 374 6.26 -39.88 29.56
N TYR A 375 6.44 -38.75 30.25
CA TYR A 375 7.07 -37.53 29.75
C TYR A 375 8.15 -37.04 30.71
N THR A 376 9.24 -36.50 30.15
CA THR A 376 10.34 -35.88 30.92
C THR A 376 10.38 -34.37 30.70
N TYR A 377 10.55 -33.59 31.77
CA TYR A 377 10.55 -32.13 31.73
C TYR A 377 11.74 -31.50 32.47
N TYR A 378 12.22 -30.37 31.95
CA TYR A 378 13.12 -29.45 32.68
C TYR A 378 12.93 -28.00 32.21
N VAL A 379 13.35 -27.05 33.04
CA VAL A 379 13.25 -25.61 32.80
C VAL A 379 14.62 -24.95 32.87
N ILE A 380 14.89 -23.98 32.01
CA ILE A 380 16.08 -23.11 32.04
C ILE A 380 15.62 -21.67 32.21
N ALA A 381 16.14 -20.94 33.19
CA ALA A 381 15.90 -19.51 33.34
C ALA A 381 16.89 -18.69 32.49
N TYR A 382 16.48 -17.51 32.04
CA TYR A 382 17.38 -16.56 31.37
C TYR A 382 17.11 -15.12 31.84
N ASP A 383 18.16 -14.31 31.92
CA ASP A 383 18.10 -12.90 32.34
C ASP A 383 17.90 -11.93 31.16
N THR A 384 17.90 -10.64 31.48
CA THR A 384 17.76 -9.56 30.50
C THR A 384 19.01 -9.33 29.63
N SER A 385 20.19 -9.80 30.07
CA SER A 385 21.46 -9.81 29.32
C SER A 385 21.58 -11.00 28.36
N GLY A 386 20.72 -12.00 28.51
CA GLY A 386 20.68 -13.23 27.74
C GLY A 386 21.52 -14.38 28.31
N ASN A 387 22.01 -14.28 29.55
CA ASN A 387 22.66 -15.42 30.19
C ASN A 387 21.60 -16.46 30.62
N ARG A 388 22.00 -17.73 30.67
CA ARG A 388 21.11 -18.87 30.92
C ARG A 388 21.57 -19.61 32.16
N SER A 389 20.61 -20.00 33.01
CA SER A 389 20.88 -20.88 34.14
C SER A 389 21.26 -22.27 33.67
N GLU A 390 21.81 -23.07 34.58
CA GLU A 390 21.78 -24.53 34.45
C GLU A 390 20.33 -25.04 34.33
N LYS A 391 20.16 -26.28 33.85
CA LYS A 391 18.84 -26.93 33.83
C LYS A 391 18.31 -27.10 35.26
N SER A 392 16.99 -26.99 35.43
CA SER A 392 16.31 -27.45 36.63
C SER A 392 16.58 -28.94 36.88
N ASN A 393 16.09 -29.46 38.01
CA ASN A 393 15.90 -30.91 38.14
C ASN A 393 15.04 -31.46 36.99
N GLU A 394 15.34 -32.68 36.57
CA GLU A 394 14.55 -33.41 35.57
C GLU A 394 13.33 -34.04 36.25
N LEU A 395 12.14 -33.81 35.70
CA LEU A 395 10.87 -34.33 36.19
C LEU A 395 10.31 -35.36 35.22
N VAL A 396 10.25 -36.62 35.65
CA VAL A 396 9.64 -37.73 34.90
C VAL A 396 8.24 -37.98 35.45
N ILE A 397 7.22 -37.98 34.59
CA ILE A 397 5.82 -38.12 34.99
C ILE A 397 4.97 -38.76 33.89
N GLU A 398 4.07 -39.66 34.29
CA GLU A 398 3.16 -40.41 33.40
C GLU A 398 1.72 -39.91 33.52
N THR A 399 1.02 -39.72 32.40
CA THR A 399 -0.42 -39.37 32.35
C THR A 399 -1.33 -40.50 32.85
N VAL A 400 -2.60 -40.21 33.12
CA VAL A 400 -3.55 -41.21 33.65
C VAL A 400 -4.12 -42.07 32.51
N VAL A 401 -4.47 -43.33 32.79
CA VAL A 401 -5.19 -44.21 31.85
C VAL A 401 -6.59 -43.68 31.53
N ASP A 402 -7.06 -43.89 30.30
CA ASP A 402 -8.42 -43.53 29.89
C ASP A 402 -9.42 -44.66 30.18
N THR A 403 -10.55 -44.31 30.80
CA THR A 403 -11.57 -45.28 31.25
C THR A 403 -13.00 -44.88 30.86
N GLU A 404 -13.18 -43.78 30.12
CA GLU A 404 -14.50 -43.29 29.75
C GLU A 404 -14.82 -43.74 28.32
N PRO A 405 -15.95 -44.43 28.06
CA PRO A 405 -16.31 -44.81 26.70
C PRO A 405 -16.83 -43.61 25.88
N PRO A 406 -16.70 -43.69 24.54
CA PRO A 406 -17.36 -42.75 23.65
C PRO A 406 -18.88 -42.73 23.82
N ALA A 407 -19.54 -41.68 23.32
CA ALA A 407 -20.99 -41.68 23.15
C ALA A 407 -21.43 -42.65 22.02
N ALA A 408 -22.73 -42.98 21.96
CA ALA A 408 -23.28 -43.79 20.87
C ALA A 408 -23.25 -43.02 19.53
N PRO A 409 -22.88 -43.65 18.40
CA PRO A 409 -23.02 -43.06 17.07
C PRO A 409 -24.47 -42.63 16.80
N SER A 410 -24.65 -41.47 16.14
CA SER A 410 -25.98 -40.92 15.86
C SER A 410 -26.23 -40.79 14.36
N ASN A 411 -27.50 -40.64 13.96
CA ASN A 411 -27.90 -40.47 12.56
C ASN A 411 -27.40 -41.58 11.63
N LEU A 412 -27.55 -42.84 12.05
CA LEU A 412 -27.29 -43.99 11.19
C LEU A 412 -28.25 -43.95 9.99
N THR A 413 -27.69 -43.96 8.79
CA THR A 413 -28.42 -43.81 7.52
C THR A 413 -27.82 -44.70 6.43
N VAL A 414 -28.58 -44.94 5.36
CA VAL A 414 -28.08 -45.59 4.14
C VAL A 414 -27.60 -44.52 3.17
N SER A 415 -26.31 -44.53 2.84
CA SER A 415 -25.72 -43.61 1.87
C SER A 415 -25.86 -44.11 0.43
N SER A 416 -25.79 -45.42 0.20
CA SER A 416 -26.12 -46.06 -1.07
C SER A 416 -26.56 -47.52 -0.90
N LYS A 417 -27.27 -48.08 -1.88
CA LYS A 417 -27.57 -49.52 -1.94
C LYS A 417 -27.75 -50.04 -3.36
N THR A 418 -27.46 -51.32 -3.57
CA THR A 418 -27.68 -52.05 -4.83
C THR A 418 -28.56 -53.27 -4.57
N ALA A 419 -28.70 -54.18 -5.54
CA ALA A 419 -29.36 -55.46 -5.34
C ALA A 419 -28.66 -56.37 -4.32
N ALA A 420 -27.36 -56.17 -4.05
CA ALA A 420 -26.55 -57.05 -3.20
C ALA A 420 -25.61 -56.32 -2.21
N THR A 421 -25.66 -54.99 -2.13
CA THR A 421 -24.81 -54.20 -1.23
C THR A 421 -25.58 -53.06 -0.55
N VAL A 422 -25.16 -52.68 0.66
CA VAL A 422 -25.67 -51.52 1.40
C VAL A 422 -24.49 -50.77 1.99
N THR A 423 -24.40 -49.47 1.73
CA THR A 423 -23.43 -48.58 2.37
C THR A 423 -24.13 -47.77 3.46
N LEU A 424 -23.66 -47.92 4.68
CA LEU A 424 -24.12 -47.22 5.87
C LEU A 424 -23.25 -46.00 6.14
N ALA A 425 -23.83 -44.95 6.68
CA ALA A 425 -23.13 -43.76 7.16
C ALA A 425 -23.76 -43.26 8.46
N TRP A 426 -22.94 -42.67 9.34
CA TRP A 426 -23.38 -42.12 10.62
C TRP A 426 -22.56 -40.89 11.04
N TYR A 427 -22.99 -40.23 12.10
CA TYR A 427 -22.22 -39.17 12.75
C TYR A 427 -21.34 -39.73 13.85
N ALA A 428 -20.08 -39.27 13.85
CA ALA A 428 -19.10 -39.63 14.85
C ALA A 428 -19.54 -39.12 16.24
N PRO A 429 -19.50 -39.96 17.28
CA PRO A 429 -19.78 -39.52 18.64
C PRO A 429 -18.62 -38.73 19.25
N PHE A 430 -18.90 -38.02 20.33
CA PHE A 430 -17.87 -37.39 21.15
C PHE A 430 -17.28 -38.38 22.15
N ASP A 431 -16.03 -38.14 22.54
CA ASP A 431 -15.27 -38.90 23.51
C ASP A 431 -14.33 -37.95 24.29
N ASN A 432 -13.91 -38.32 25.50
CA ASN A 432 -13.03 -37.50 26.35
C ASN A 432 -11.57 -37.47 25.83
N VAL A 433 -11.14 -38.49 25.07
CA VAL A 433 -9.82 -38.56 24.41
C VAL A 433 -9.99 -38.59 22.90
N SER A 434 -10.50 -39.68 22.33
CA SER A 434 -10.80 -39.82 20.90
C SER A 434 -11.47 -41.16 20.56
N VAL A 435 -12.41 -41.13 19.61
CA VAL A 435 -12.96 -42.35 18.98
C VAL A 435 -11.93 -42.96 18.04
N THR A 436 -11.64 -44.25 18.21
CA THR A 436 -10.68 -45.02 17.38
C THR A 436 -11.36 -45.77 16.24
N GLY A 437 -12.57 -46.27 16.44
CA GLY A 437 -13.29 -46.97 15.39
C GLY A 437 -14.72 -47.33 15.78
N TYR A 438 -15.35 -48.10 14.91
CA TYR A 438 -16.74 -48.50 14.99
C TYR A 438 -16.90 -50.00 14.78
N GLU A 439 -17.83 -50.60 15.51
CA GLU A 439 -18.29 -51.99 15.30
C GLU A 439 -19.69 -51.93 14.66
N VAL A 440 -19.85 -52.61 13.51
CA VAL A 440 -21.09 -52.59 12.72
C VAL A 440 -21.80 -53.92 12.84
N TYR A 441 -23.08 -53.87 13.18
CA TYR A 441 -23.92 -55.03 13.41
C TYR A 441 -25.00 -55.14 12.35
N ARG A 442 -25.23 -56.36 11.86
CA ARG A 442 -26.38 -56.72 11.00
C ARG A 442 -27.18 -57.80 11.69
N ASP A 443 -28.48 -57.57 11.85
CA ASP A 443 -29.41 -58.47 12.53
C ASP A 443 -28.92 -58.88 13.94
N GLY A 444 -28.24 -57.95 14.64
CA GLY A 444 -27.67 -58.17 15.97
C GLY A 444 -26.30 -58.88 16.00
N VAL A 445 -25.73 -59.24 14.85
CA VAL A 445 -24.43 -59.92 14.75
C VAL A 445 -23.37 -58.94 14.22
N LEU A 446 -22.19 -58.90 14.85
CA LEU A 446 -21.05 -58.11 14.38
C LEU A 446 -20.59 -58.61 13.01
N ILE A 447 -20.65 -57.74 11.99
CA ILE A 447 -20.24 -58.07 10.62
C ILE A 447 -18.88 -57.46 10.23
N GLY A 448 -18.42 -56.45 10.97
CA GLY A 448 -17.10 -55.88 10.76
C GLY A 448 -16.86 -54.63 11.57
N THR A 449 -15.66 -54.07 11.41
CA THR A 449 -15.29 -52.78 12.00
C THR A 449 -15.02 -51.75 10.91
N SER A 450 -15.14 -50.47 11.26
CA SER A 450 -14.74 -49.36 10.40
C SER A 450 -13.92 -48.34 11.19
N PRO A 451 -12.79 -47.85 10.67
CA PRO A 451 -12.07 -46.72 11.26
C PRO A 451 -12.71 -45.37 10.89
N THR A 452 -13.73 -45.38 10.03
CA THR A 452 -14.42 -44.19 9.54
C THR A 452 -15.91 -44.29 9.85
N ASN A 453 -16.63 -43.20 9.68
CA ASN A 453 -18.07 -43.12 9.94
C ASN A 453 -18.95 -43.68 8.80
N SER A 454 -18.46 -44.71 8.11
CA SER A 454 -19.11 -45.37 6.99
C SER A 454 -18.72 -46.86 6.94
N TYR A 455 -19.61 -47.71 6.45
CA TYR A 455 -19.34 -49.14 6.23
C TYR A 455 -20.15 -49.68 5.06
N LYS A 456 -19.49 -50.40 4.14
CA LYS A 456 -20.13 -51.07 3.01
C LYS A 456 -20.29 -52.55 3.34
N ASP A 457 -21.54 -53.00 3.40
CA ASP A 457 -21.92 -54.39 3.54
C ASP A 457 -22.20 -55.00 2.16
N GLU A 458 -21.72 -56.22 1.93
CA GLU A 458 -21.72 -56.90 0.63
C GLU A 458 -22.31 -58.31 0.73
N ASN A 459 -22.62 -58.92 -0.42
CA ASN A 459 -23.21 -60.26 -0.53
C ASN A 459 -24.61 -60.38 0.11
N LEU A 460 -25.42 -59.33 -0.01
CA LEU A 460 -26.82 -59.31 0.43
C LEU A 460 -27.74 -59.99 -0.59
N GLU A 461 -28.84 -60.56 -0.11
CA GLU A 461 -29.89 -61.12 -0.96
C GLU A 461 -30.88 -60.03 -1.38
N THR A 462 -31.11 -59.89 -2.68
CA THR A 462 -32.05 -58.90 -3.23
C THR A 462 -33.47 -59.14 -2.71
N GLY A 463 -34.11 -58.08 -2.23
CA GLY A 463 -35.48 -58.09 -1.69
C GLY A 463 -35.59 -58.55 -0.22
N LYS A 464 -34.48 -58.95 0.43
CA LYS A 464 -34.48 -59.36 1.83
C LYS A 464 -34.30 -58.17 2.78
N THR A 465 -34.99 -58.18 3.90
CA THR A 465 -34.90 -57.13 4.93
C THR A 465 -33.73 -57.39 5.88
N TYR A 466 -32.92 -56.36 6.13
CA TYR A 466 -31.80 -56.37 7.06
C TYR A 466 -31.91 -55.22 8.06
N LYS A 467 -31.47 -55.46 9.30
CA LYS A 467 -31.40 -54.44 10.37
C LYS A 467 -29.97 -54.09 10.70
N TYR A 468 -29.64 -52.81 10.83
CA TYR A 468 -28.30 -52.33 11.12
C TYR A 468 -28.23 -51.43 12.36
N SER A 469 -27.16 -51.61 13.15
CA SER A 469 -26.78 -50.75 14.27
C SER A 469 -25.25 -50.66 14.39
N VAL A 470 -24.75 -49.59 15.00
CA VAL A 470 -23.31 -49.30 15.10
C VAL A 470 -22.97 -48.79 16.51
N LEU A 471 -21.85 -49.23 17.08
CA LEU A 471 -21.25 -48.61 18.27
C LEU A 471 -19.84 -48.09 17.96
N ALA A 472 -19.32 -47.20 18.81
CA ALA A 472 -17.98 -46.65 18.72
C ALA A 472 -17.09 -47.20 19.84
N TYR A 473 -15.79 -47.24 19.61
CA TYR A 473 -14.79 -47.59 20.62
C TYR A 473 -13.56 -46.67 20.53
N ASP A 474 -12.90 -46.43 21.65
CA ASP A 474 -11.67 -45.62 21.75
C ASP A 474 -10.39 -46.49 21.71
N ALA A 475 -9.23 -45.86 21.91
CA ALA A 475 -7.93 -46.55 21.86
C ALA A 475 -7.65 -47.39 23.11
N ALA A 476 -8.30 -47.06 24.23
CA ALA A 476 -8.24 -47.82 25.48
C ALA A 476 -9.17 -49.06 25.46
N GLY A 477 -10.03 -49.17 24.45
CA GLY A 477 -10.96 -50.28 24.26
C GLY A 477 -12.31 -50.07 24.95
N ASN A 478 -12.62 -48.87 25.45
CA ASN A 478 -13.93 -48.58 26.00
C ASN A 478 -14.96 -48.49 24.85
N LYS A 479 -16.13 -49.10 25.05
CA LYS A 479 -17.17 -49.22 24.01
C LYS A 479 -18.42 -48.43 24.38
N SER A 480 -18.97 -47.71 23.41
CA SER A 480 -20.21 -46.98 23.57
C SER A 480 -21.45 -47.89 23.47
N PRO A 481 -22.63 -47.41 23.89
CA PRO A 481 -23.90 -48.05 23.52
C PRO A 481 -24.11 -48.10 22.00
N LEU A 482 -24.94 -49.04 21.54
CA LEU A 482 -25.36 -49.11 20.13
C LEU A 482 -26.18 -47.87 19.72
N SER A 483 -26.07 -47.48 18.45
CA SER A 483 -26.93 -46.49 17.80
C SER A 483 -28.39 -46.96 17.72
N GLU A 484 -29.28 -46.06 17.30
CA GLU A 484 -30.59 -46.44 16.78
C GLU A 484 -30.47 -47.47 15.64
N GLU A 485 -31.44 -48.39 15.57
CA GLU A 485 -31.50 -49.45 14.55
C GLU A 485 -32.23 -48.94 13.30
N ILE A 486 -31.67 -49.21 12.11
CA ILE A 486 -32.34 -48.92 10.83
C ILE A 486 -32.65 -50.21 10.06
N THR A 487 -33.73 -50.19 9.27
CA THR A 487 -34.17 -51.32 8.43
C THR A 487 -33.96 -51.00 6.95
N VAL A 488 -33.34 -51.92 6.21
CA VAL A 488 -32.95 -51.74 4.80
C VAL A 488 -33.32 -52.96 3.97
N ILE A 489 -33.80 -52.73 2.74
CA ILE A 489 -34.05 -53.77 1.73
C ILE A 489 -33.23 -53.41 0.47
N PRO A 490 -32.26 -54.24 0.05
CA PRO A 490 -31.52 -54.07 -1.19
C PRO A 490 -32.40 -54.49 -2.38
N LEU A 491 -32.47 -53.67 -3.43
CA LEU A 491 -33.37 -53.87 -4.57
C LEU A 491 -32.60 -53.66 -5.88
N ALA A 492 -33.00 -54.40 -6.92
CA ALA A 492 -32.50 -54.21 -8.29
C ALA A 492 -32.97 -52.87 -8.88
N PRO A 493 -32.24 -52.29 -9.86
CA PRO A 493 -32.69 -51.09 -10.56
C PRO A 493 -34.03 -51.36 -11.25
N HIS A 494 -34.92 -50.37 -11.28
CA HIS A 494 -36.23 -50.49 -11.92
C HIS A 494 -36.53 -49.28 -12.82
N ILE A 495 -36.68 -49.52 -14.12
CA ILE A 495 -36.99 -48.50 -15.14
C ILE A 495 -38.42 -48.01 -14.94
N THR A 496 -38.59 -46.70 -14.73
CA THR A 496 -39.89 -46.05 -14.55
C THR A 496 -40.47 -45.51 -15.85
N ARG A 497 -39.61 -44.97 -16.74
CA ARG A 497 -40.01 -44.42 -18.04
C ARG A 497 -38.83 -44.18 -18.97
N ILE A 498 -39.14 -43.82 -20.21
CA ILE A 498 -38.20 -43.47 -21.28
C ILE A 498 -38.65 -42.19 -21.99
N SER A 499 -37.71 -41.41 -22.52
CA SER A 499 -37.97 -40.22 -23.33
C SER A 499 -37.01 -40.21 -24.52
N PRO A 500 -37.47 -40.07 -25.78
CA PRO A 500 -38.84 -39.88 -26.22
C PRO A 500 -39.76 -41.05 -25.84
N VAL A 501 -41.06 -40.80 -25.72
CA VAL A 501 -42.02 -41.84 -25.31
C VAL A 501 -42.22 -42.86 -26.44
N ASN A 502 -42.62 -44.08 -26.11
CA ASN A 502 -42.86 -45.14 -27.10
C ASN A 502 -43.84 -44.68 -28.20
N GLY A 503 -43.47 -44.92 -29.46
CA GLY A 503 -44.24 -44.57 -30.66
C GLY A 503 -44.01 -43.15 -31.18
N GLN A 504 -43.16 -42.35 -30.54
CA GLN A 504 -42.89 -40.98 -30.98
C GLN A 504 -42.08 -40.95 -32.29
N VAL A 505 -42.44 -40.02 -33.18
CA VAL A 505 -41.66 -39.72 -34.39
C VAL A 505 -40.45 -38.86 -34.01
N ILE A 506 -39.25 -39.32 -34.35
CA ILE A 506 -37.95 -38.65 -34.19
C ILE A 506 -37.35 -38.42 -35.58
N GLY A 507 -36.42 -37.47 -35.75
CA GLY A 507 -35.98 -37.18 -37.11
C GLY A 507 -35.00 -36.02 -37.25
N GLY A 508 -34.69 -35.70 -38.51
CA GLY A 508 -33.77 -34.63 -38.89
C GLY A 508 -32.30 -35.02 -38.87
N ALA A 509 -31.43 -34.14 -39.39
CA ALA A 509 -29.96 -34.28 -39.43
C ALA A 509 -29.25 -33.91 -38.11
N LYS A 510 -29.93 -34.10 -36.97
CA LYS A 510 -29.44 -33.71 -35.64
C LYS A 510 -29.45 -34.92 -34.69
N GLU A 511 -28.60 -34.86 -33.67
CA GLU A 511 -28.52 -35.88 -32.62
C GLU A 511 -29.81 -35.87 -31.78
N THR A 512 -30.49 -37.01 -31.67
CA THR A 512 -31.72 -37.15 -30.86
C THR A 512 -31.37 -37.77 -29.51
N GLY A 513 -31.66 -37.09 -28.40
CA GLY A 513 -31.40 -37.61 -27.06
C GLY A 513 -32.39 -38.71 -26.66
N ILE A 514 -31.90 -39.91 -26.35
CA ILE A 514 -32.67 -41.04 -25.80
C ILE A 514 -32.32 -41.19 -24.32
N TYR A 515 -33.32 -41.05 -23.44
CA TYR A 515 -33.21 -41.01 -21.99
C TYR A 515 -33.96 -42.19 -21.36
N VAL A 516 -33.32 -42.92 -20.44
CA VAL A 516 -33.95 -43.95 -19.61
C VAL A 516 -33.94 -43.50 -18.15
N TYR A 517 -35.09 -43.58 -17.49
CA TYR A 517 -35.31 -43.17 -16.10
C TYR A 517 -35.62 -44.38 -15.24
N LEU A 518 -35.07 -44.42 -14.04
CA LEU A 518 -35.24 -45.49 -13.06
C LEU A 518 -35.53 -44.92 -11.65
N ALA A 519 -36.24 -45.69 -10.83
CA ALA A 519 -36.72 -45.24 -9.52
C ALA A 519 -35.55 -44.97 -8.56
N ASN A 520 -35.53 -43.81 -7.89
CA ASN A 520 -34.53 -43.52 -6.86
C ASN A 520 -34.96 -44.11 -5.50
N THR A 521 -34.67 -45.39 -5.28
CA THR A 521 -35.07 -46.12 -4.06
C THR A 521 -34.15 -45.88 -2.86
N GLN A 522 -33.75 -44.64 -2.55
CA GLN A 522 -32.75 -44.28 -1.51
C GLN A 522 -31.29 -44.49 -1.97
N ASN A 523 -30.86 -43.74 -2.99
CA ASN A 523 -29.49 -43.64 -3.48
C ASN A 523 -28.93 -44.95 -4.06
N ALA A 524 -29.62 -45.49 -5.06
CA ALA A 524 -29.06 -46.53 -5.93
C ALA A 524 -28.00 -45.95 -6.89
N THR A 525 -26.93 -45.38 -6.34
CA THR A 525 -25.82 -44.83 -7.10
C THR A 525 -24.90 -45.96 -7.55
N GLY A 526 -24.50 -45.96 -8.83
CA GLY A 526 -23.62 -46.99 -9.42
C GLY A 526 -24.21 -47.78 -10.60
N SER A 527 -25.41 -47.43 -11.06
CA SER A 527 -25.96 -48.02 -12.29
C SER A 527 -25.30 -47.48 -13.56
N THR A 528 -25.22 -48.33 -14.59
CA THR A 528 -24.79 -48.03 -15.96
C THR A 528 -25.93 -48.33 -16.92
N ALA A 529 -25.90 -47.77 -18.14
CA ALA A 529 -26.94 -48.00 -19.13
C ALA A 529 -26.36 -48.33 -20.51
N ASN A 530 -27.02 -49.25 -21.22
CA ASN A 530 -26.73 -49.63 -22.60
C ASN A 530 -27.94 -49.30 -23.49
N PHE A 531 -27.68 -48.77 -24.68
CA PHE A 531 -28.68 -48.37 -25.66
C PHE A 531 -28.39 -49.01 -27.01
N GLU A 532 -29.39 -49.69 -27.57
CA GLU A 532 -29.29 -50.45 -28.83
C GLU A 532 -30.55 -50.19 -29.67
N TYR A 533 -30.43 -50.29 -30.99
CA TYR A 533 -31.56 -50.18 -31.91
C TYR A 533 -31.61 -51.35 -32.91
N SER A 534 -32.79 -51.60 -33.47
CA SER A 534 -33.07 -52.73 -34.36
C SER A 534 -34.23 -52.42 -35.31
N GLU A 535 -34.19 -52.93 -36.54
CA GLU A 535 -35.27 -52.80 -37.53
C GLU A 535 -36.31 -53.93 -37.39
N ASP A 536 -35.85 -55.13 -37.03
CA ASP A 536 -36.66 -56.36 -36.93
C ASP A 536 -37.06 -56.70 -35.47
N GLY A 537 -36.40 -56.08 -34.49
CA GLY A 537 -36.56 -56.38 -33.06
C GLY A 537 -35.75 -57.60 -32.59
N GLU A 538 -35.00 -58.23 -33.48
CA GLU A 538 -34.21 -59.45 -33.23
C GLU A 538 -32.70 -59.17 -33.33
N SER A 539 -32.29 -58.40 -34.34
CA SER A 539 -30.92 -58.02 -34.64
C SER A 539 -30.60 -56.64 -34.08
N TRP A 540 -29.84 -56.58 -32.98
CA TRP A 540 -29.56 -55.34 -32.26
C TRP A 540 -28.21 -54.73 -32.62
N THR A 541 -28.21 -53.43 -32.92
CA THR A 541 -27.03 -52.61 -33.18
C THR A 541 -26.86 -51.59 -32.06
N LYS A 542 -25.64 -51.46 -31.53
CA LYS A 542 -25.36 -50.48 -30.47
C LYS A 542 -25.51 -49.06 -30.99
N ILE A 543 -26.20 -48.20 -30.23
CA ILE A 543 -26.21 -46.76 -30.51
C ILE A 543 -24.83 -46.21 -30.14
N THR A 544 -24.10 -45.68 -31.12
CA THR A 544 -22.76 -45.13 -30.92
C THR A 544 -22.82 -43.73 -30.32
N GLY A 545 -22.12 -43.50 -29.22
CA GLY A 545 -22.07 -42.22 -28.52
C GLY A 545 -21.66 -42.40 -27.07
N THR A 546 -21.53 -41.28 -26.34
CA THR A 546 -21.26 -41.30 -24.90
C THR A 546 -22.56 -41.41 -24.14
N VAL A 547 -22.75 -42.50 -23.40
CA VAL A 547 -23.82 -42.59 -22.39
C VAL A 547 -23.48 -41.65 -21.24
N ARG A 548 -24.39 -40.73 -20.95
CA ARG A 548 -24.27 -39.72 -19.88
C ARG A 548 -25.17 -40.10 -18.71
N GLY A 549 -24.70 -39.86 -17.49
CA GLY A 549 -25.36 -40.26 -16.25
C GLY A 549 -24.53 -41.30 -15.45
N PRO A 550 -25.03 -41.78 -14.30
CA PRO A 550 -26.36 -41.51 -13.76
C PRO A 550 -26.47 -40.07 -13.24
N TYR A 551 -27.55 -39.39 -13.63
CA TYR A 551 -28.01 -38.16 -12.99
C TYR A 551 -29.16 -38.51 -12.04
N GLN A 552 -29.39 -37.73 -10.98
CA GLN A 552 -30.43 -38.06 -10.00
C GLN A 552 -31.14 -36.83 -9.42
N ASN A 553 -32.39 -37.03 -9.01
CA ASN A 553 -33.17 -36.14 -8.15
C ASN A 553 -33.80 -36.97 -7.02
N SER A 554 -34.68 -36.38 -6.20
CA SER A 554 -35.30 -37.09 -5.06
C SER A 554 -36.14 -38.32 -5.43
N SER A 555 -36.52 -38.49 -6.70
CA SER A 555 -37.50 -39.47 -7.16
C SER A 555 -36.99 -40.38 -8.27
N GLU A 556 -36.10 -39.90 -9.14
CA GLU A 556 -35.61 -40.63 -10.31
C GLU A 556 -34.08 -40.49 -10.48
N ILE A 557 -33.50 -41.53 -11.06
CA ILE A 557 -32.14 -41.57 -11.63
C ILE A 557 -32.30 -41.73 -13.14
N TRP A 558 -31.42 -41.14 -13.95
CA TRP A 558 -31.50 -41.31 -15.41
C TRP A 558 -30.16 -41.32 -16.12
N HIS A 559 -30.16 -42.02 -17.25
CA HIS A 559 -29.09 -42.03 -18.24
C HIS A 559 -29.63 -41.55 -19.57
N TYR A 560 -28.75 -41.00 -20.41
CA TYR A 560 -29.12 -40.72 -21.80
C TYR A 560 -27.95 -40.84 -22.75
N ILE A 561 -28.27 -41.08 -24.01
CA ILE A 561 -27.34 -41.06 -25.14
C ILE A 561 -27.90 -40.18 -26.24
N GLY A 562 -27.05 -39.44 -26.94
CA GLY A 562 -27.44 -38.82 -28.18
C GLY A 562 -27.31 -39.82 -29.33
N TRP A 563 -28.42 -40.09 -30.00
CA TRP A 563 -28.46 -40.97 -31.17
C TRP A 563 -28.30 -40.13 -32.44
N ASN A 564 -27.16 -40.29 -33.10
CA ASN A 564 -26.92 -39.65 -34.39
C ASN A 564 -27.69 -40.38 -35.50
N LEU A 565 -28.71 -39.70 -36.05
CA LEU A 565 -29.59 -40.25 -37.08
C LEU A 565 -29.08 -40.02 -38.51
N THR A 566 -27.90 -39.43 -38.75
CA THR A 566 -27.44 -39.09 -40.11
C THR A 566 -27.28 -40.29 -41.03
N GLY A 567 -26.89 -41.44 -40.48
CA GLY A 567 -26.76 -42.70 -41.21
C GLY A 567 -27.94 -43.66 -41.05
N VAL A 568 -29.02 -43.25 -40.39
CA VAL A 568 -30.20 -44.08 -40.12
C VAL A 568 -31.32 -43.69 -41.10
N PRO A 569 -31.75 -44.57 -42.03
CA PRO A 569 -32.83 -44.29 -42.98
C PRO A 569 -34.18 -43.96 -42.30
N SER A 570 -35.10 -43.34 -43.05
CA SER A 570 -36.49 -43.19 -42.60
C SER A 570 -37.14 -44.57 -42.43
N GLY A 571 -37.81 -44.83 -41.30
CA GLY A 571 -38.42 -46.13 -41.01
C GLY A 571 -38.75 -46.38 -39.54
N ASN A 572 -39.21 -47.59 -39.24
CA ASN A 572 -39.59 -48.01 -37.88
C ASN A 572 -38.41 -48.70 -37.21
N TYR A 573 -38.03 -48.23 -36.02
CA TYR A 573 -36.93 -48.80 -35.26
C TYR A 573 -37.36 -49.15 -33.84
N TYR A 574 -37.00 -50.34 -33.38
CA TYR A 574 -37.05 -50.71 -31.97
C TYR A 574 -35.78 -50.20 -31.28
N VAL A 575 -35.91 -49.65 -30.07
CA VAL A 575 -34.80 -49.21 -29.23
C VAL A 575 -34.89 -49.91 -27.88
N ARG A 576 -33.82 -50.61 -27.49
CA ARG A 576 -33.67 -51.28 -26.21
C ARG A 576 -32.75 -50.47 -25.31
N CYS A 577 -33.23 -50.17 -24.11
CA CYS A 577 -32.44 -49.56 -23.05
C CYS A 577 -32.31 -50.55 -21.89
N THR A 578 -31.10 -50.88 -21.50
CA THR A 578 -30.81 -51.80 -20.38
C THR A 578 -30.01 -51.06 -19.32
N VAL A 579 -30.50 -51.04 -18.09
CA VAL A 579 -29.83 -50.43 -16.94
C VAL A 579 -29.28 -51.53 -16.04
N ILE A 580 -28.05 -51.40 -15.56
CA ILE A 580 -27.32 -52.45 -14.83
C ILE A 580 -26.69 -51.81 -13.59
N ASP A 581 -26.94 -52.33 -12.39
CA ASP A 581 -26.28 -51.85 -11.16
C ASP A 581 -24.87 -52.42 -10.97
N GLU A 582 -24.14 -51.97 -9.94
CA GLU A 582 -22.77 -52.45 -9.66
C GLU A 582 -22.68 -53.96 -9.37
N SER A 583 -23.80 -54.57 -8.94
CA SER A 583 -23.87 -56.01 -8.67
C SER A 583 -24.14 -56.84 -9.94
N GLY A 584 -24.43 -56.16 -11.07
CA GLY A 584 -24.78 -56.78 -12.34
C GLY A 584 -26.28 -57.06 -12.50
N ALA A 585 -27.12 -56.70 -11.52
CA ALA A 585 -28.58 -56.82 -11.67
C ALA A 585 -29.06 -55.77 -12.67
N SER A 586 -30.00 -56.15 -13.53
CA SER A 586 -30.42 -55.30 -14.64
C SER A 586 -31.93 -55.27 -14.84
N ASP A 587 -32.39 -54.17 -15.44
CA ASP A 587 -33.75 -54.01 -15.96
C ASP A 587 -33.66 -53.47 -17.40
N SER A 588 -34.63 -53.82 -18.25
CA SER A 588 -34.61 -53.43 -19.66
C SER A 588 -35.98 -53.07 -20.19
N ILE A 589 -36.03 -52.05 -21.06
CA ILE A 589 -37.24 -51.63 -21.76
C ILE A 589 -36.99 -51.59 -23.26
N ILE A 590 -37.98 -52.01 -24.05
CA ILE A 590 -37.98 -51.91 -25.51
C ILE A 590 -39.10 -50.95 -25.92
N VAL A 591 -38.77 -49.98 -26.76
CA VAL A 591 -39.72 -49.04 -27.38
C VAL A 591 -39.58 -49.02 -28.89
N SER A 592 -40.54 -48.44 -29.58
CA SER A 592 -40.53 -48.21 -31.02
C SER A 592 -40.48 -46.70 -31.32
N TYR A 593 -39.69 -46.30 -32.30
CA TYR A 593 -39.63 -44.94 -32.82
C TYR A 593 -39.78 -44.95 -34.34
N GLN A 594 -40.50 -43.95 -34.86
CA GLN A 594 -40.56 -43.67 -36.30
C GLN A 594 -39.46 -42.66 -36.60
N VAL A 595 -38.44 -43.05 -37.36
CA VAL A 595 -37.37 -42.16 -37.79
C VAL A 595 -37.80 -41.50 -39.09
N ASP A 596 -37.82 -40.16 -39.12
CA ASP A 596 -38.13 -39.36 -40.31
C ASP A 596 -36.88 -38.57 -40.75
N ARG A 597 -36.42 -38.87 -41.96
CA ARG A 597 -35.24 -38.27 -42.61
C ARG A 597 -35.57 -37.67 -43.98
N THR A 598 -36.85 -37.52 -44.29
CA THR A 598 -37.29 -37.09 -45.62
C THR A 598 -37.70 -35.62 -45.55
N PRO A 599 -36.98 -34.69 -46.21
CA PRO A 599 -37.41 -33.30 -46.29
C PRO A 599 -38.75 -33.16 -47.05
N PRO A 600 -39.51 -32.08 -46.81
CA PRO A 600 -40.73 -31.80 -47.57
C PRO A 600 -40.51 -31.61 -49.08
N SER A 601 -41.58 -31.72 -49.85
CA SER A 601 -41.62 -31.24 -51.23
C SER A 601 -41.47 -29.70 -51.33
N ALA A 602 -40.96 -29.23 -52.47
CA ALA A 602 -40.79 -27.80 -52.73
C ALA A 602 -42.15 -27.09 -52.89
N PRO A 603 -42.32 -25.87 -52.38
CA PRO A 603 -43.52 -25.06 -52.64
C PRO A 603 -43.69 -24.78 -54.15
N GLU A 604 -44.94 -24.77 -54.62
CA GLU A 604 -45.26 -24.56 -56.03
C GLU A 604 -45.91 -23.18 -56.28
N ASN A 605 -46.04 -22.79 -57.55
CA ASN A 605 -46.77 -21.60 -58.02
C ASN A 605 -46.34 -20.28 -57.34
N LEU A 606 -45.04 -20.08 -57.12
CA LEU A 606 -44.53 -18.80 -56.67
C LEU A 606 -44.79 -17.72 -57.74
N VAL A 607 -45.32 -16.57 -57.32
CA VAL A 607 -45.60 -15.37 -58.14
C VAL A 607 -45.07 -14.13 -57.43
N ALA A 608 -44.51 -13.17 -58.18
CA ALA A 608 -44.05 -11.87 -57.68
C ALA A 608 -44.74 -10.70 -58.39
N GLU A 609 -45.28 -9.74 -57.62
CA GLU A 609 -45.97 -8.54 -58.11
C GLU A 609 -45.37 -7.27 -57.49
N ALA A 610 -45.00 -6.30 -58.32
CA ALA A 610 -44.45 -5.01 -57.85
C ALA A 610 -45.57 -4.01 -57.50
N ASP A 611 -45.36 -3.22 -56.45
CA ASP A 611 -46.21 -2.10 -56.03
C ASP A 611 -45.33 -0.95 -55.49
N SER A 612 -45.91 0.22 -55.19
CA SER A 612 -45.22 1.43 -54.71
C SER A 612 -44.32 1.14 -53.50
N GLY A 613 -43.01 1.00 -53.74
CA GLY A 613 -41.99 0.76 -52.73
C GLY A 613 -41.84 -0.69 -52.24
N ILE A 614 -42.57 -1.67 -52.80
CA ILE A 614 -42.61 -3.06 -52.31
C ILE A 614 -42.75 -4.09 -53.44
N ILE A 615 -42.41 -5.35 -53.17
CA ILE A 615 -42.73 -6.51 -54.01
C ILE A 615 -43.52 -7.53 -53.18
N ARG A 616 -44.68 -7.98 -53.68
CA ARG A 616 -45.51 -9.01 -53.04
C ARG A 616 -45.28 -10.36 -53.69
N LEU A 617 -45.07 -11.39 -52.88
CA LEU A 617 -44.90 -12.78 -53.27
C LEU A 617 -46.10 -13.59 -52.79
N THR A 618 -46.56 -14.54 -53.60
CA THR A 618 -47.58 -15.54 -53.22
C THR A 618 -47.18 -16.91 -53.77
N PHE A 619 -47.51 -18.00 -53.07
CA PHE A 619 -47.16 -19.38 -53.46
C PHE A 619 -48.20 -20.38 -52.91
N ASP A 620 -48.19 -21.62 -53.40
CA ASP A 620 -49.10 -22.68 -52.94
C ASP A 620 -48.51 -23.47 -51.75
N PRO A 621 -49.37 -24.03 -50.87
CA PRO A 621 -48.91 -24.79 -49.71
C PRO A 621 -48.41 -26.19 -50.10
N CYS A 622 -47.41 -26.70 -49.38
CA CYS A 622 -46.96 -28.09 -49.50
C CYS A 622 -48.02 -29.07 -48.91
N PRO A 623 -48.18 -30.28 -49.48
CA PRO A 623 -49.18 -31.26 -49.05
C PRO A 623 -48.84 -32.00 -47.75
N GLU A 624 -47.58 -31.98 -47.29
CA GLU A 624 -47.14 -32.68 -46.10
C GLU A 624 -47.71 -32.06 -44.81
N ALA A 625 -48.06 -32.90 -43.83
CA ALA A 625 -48.73 -32.45 -42.61
C ALA A 625 -47.75 -31.91 -41.55
N ASP A 626 -46.45 -32.10 -41.74
CA ASP A 626 -45.41 -31.79 -40.77
C ASP A 626 -44.56 -30.57 -41.15
N ILE A 627 -45.02 -29.78 -42.13
CA ILE A 627 -44.44 -28.48 -42.44
C ILE A 627 -44.44 -27.60 -41.17
N LYS A 628 -43.30 -26.99 -40.89
CA LYS A 628 -43.06 -26.06 -39.80
C LYS A 628 -43.01 -24.62 -40.27
N CYS A 629 -42.40 -24.36 -41.43
CA CYS A 629 -42.30 -23.02 -41.99
C CYS A 629 -41.97 -23.02 -43.49
N TYR A 630 -42.13 -21.86 -44.11
CA TYR A 630 -41.60 -21.55 -45.44
C TYR A 630 -40.46 -20.52 -45.31
N LYS A 631 -39.39 -20.66 -46.09
CA LYS A 631 -38.29 -19.69 -46.13
C LYS A 631 -38.26 -19.00 -47.48
N ILE A 632 -38.19 -17.67 -47.45
CA ILE A 632 -38.15 -16.81 -48.62
C ILE A 632 -36.71 -16.42 -48.91
N TYR A 633 -36.32 -16.55 -50.16
CA TYR A 633 -34.99 -16.22 -50.65
C TYR A 633 -35.06 -15.19 -51.77
N ARG A 634 -34.04 -14.32 -51.84
CA ARG A 634 -33.91 -13.25 -52.83
C ARG A 634 -32.52 -13.19 -53.43
N SER A 635 -32.42 -12.89 -54.73
CA SER A 635 -31.18 -12.52 -55.42
C SER A 635 -31.36 -11.28 -56.29
N GLU A 636 -30.26 -10.62 -56.63
CA GLU A 636 -30.22 -9.51 -57.61
C GLU A 636 -29.88 -10.01 -59.03
N SER A 637 -29.65 -11.33 -59.19
CA SER A 637 -29.34 -11.99 -60.45
C SER A 637 -30.09 -13.33 -60.53
N GLU A 638 -30.56 -13.68 -61.74
CA GLU A 638 -31.34 -14.91 -61.99
C GLU A 638 -30.59 -16.18 -61.54
N ASP A 639 -29.32 -16.28 -61.96
CA ASP A 639 -28.38 -17.38 -61.64
C ASP A 639 -27.47 -17.05 -60.44
N GLY A 640 -27.80 -15.99 -59.69
CA GLY A 640 -27.00 -15.52 -58.57
C GLY A 640 -27.14 -16.37 -57.29
N TRP A 641 -26.38 -15.97 -56.27
CA TRP A 641 -26.59 -16.50 -54.93
C TRP A 641 -27.90 -15.95 -54.33
N TYR A 642 -28.76 -16.84 -53.86
CA TYR A 642 -30.03 -16.50 -53.23
C TYR A 642 -29.84 -16.37 -51.71
N SER A 643 -30.13 -15.20 -51.17
CA SER A 643 -30.02 -14.91 -49.74
C SER A 643 -31.36 -15.13 -49.05
N HIS A 644 -31.36 -15.78 -47.89
CA HIS A 644 -32.54 -15.91 -47.04
C HIS A 644 -32.95 -14.54 -46.50
N ILE A 645 -34.20 -14.14 -46.70
CA ILE A 645 -34.71 -12.82 -46.29
C ILE A 645 -35.89 -12.88 -45.32
N ALA A 646 -36.63 -13.99 -45.27
CA ALA A 646 -37.75 -14.15 -44.34
C ALA A 646 -38.11 -15.61 -44.09
N THR A 647 -38.74 -15.86 -42.94
CA THR A 647 -39.34 -17.16 -42.61
C THR A 647 -40.79 -16.95 -42.21
N ILE A 648 -41.69 -17.67 -42.87
CA ILE A 648 -43.12 -17.69 -42.58
C ILE A 648 -43.40 -18.93 -41.72
N THR A 649 -43.79 -18.72 -40.47
CA THR A 649 -44.18 -19.79 -39.53
C THR A 649 -45.69 -19.95 -39.40
N ASP A 650 -46.47 -18.93 -39.73
CA ASP A 650 -47.92 -19.06 -39.88
C ASP A 650 -48.23 -19.68 -41.24
N LEU A 651 -48.44 -20.99 -41.26
CA LEU A 651 -48.63 -21.78 -42.49
C LEU A 651 -49.90 -21.41 -43.26
N LYS A 652 -50.80 -20.61 -42.68
CA LYS A 652 -51.96 -20.05 -43.38
C LYS A 652 -51.61 -18.83 -44.23
N ASN A 653 -50.48 -18.18 -43.93
CA ASN A 653 -50.04 -16.99 -44.66
C ASN A 653 -49.12 -17.39 -45.81
N LEU A 654 -49.71 -17.67 -46.97
CA LEU A 654 -48.99 -18.07 -48.19
C LEU A 654 -48.54 -16.88 -49.03
N SER A 655 -48.17 -15.79 -48.35
CA SER A 655 -47.75 -14.55 -48.98
C SER A 655 -46.63 -13.87 -48.20
N TYR A 656 -45.78 -13.13 -48.91
CA TYR A 656 -44.72 -12.32 -48.32
C TYR A 656 -44.65 -10.97 -49.02
N THR A 657 -44.36 -9.90 -48.30
CA THR A 657 -44.12 -8.58 -48.90
C THR A 657 -42.69 -8.15 -48.61
N ASP A 658 -41.84 -8.11 -49.63
CA ASP A 658 -40.51 -7.53 -49.54
C ASP A 658 -40.59 -6.00 -49.61
N ARG A 659 -40.33 -5.36 -48.47
CA ARG A 659 -40.31 -3.90 -48.31
C ARG A 659 -38.91 -3.31 -48.34
N SER A 660 -37.90 -4.16 -48.54
CA SER A 660 -36.48 -3.78 -48.49
C SER A 660 -35.88 -3.61 -49.88
N VAL A 661 -36.74 -3.44 -50.88
CA VAL A 661 -36.38 -3.35 -52.29
C VAL A 661 -35.98 -1.93 -52.67
N ASN A 662 -34.96 -1.78 -53.50
CA ASN A 662 -34.56 -0.48 -54.02
C ASN A 662 -35.38 -0.13 -55.27
N PRO A 663 -35.99 1.07 -55.36
CA PRO A 663 -36.73 1.49 -56.54
C PRO A 663 -35.92 1.38 -57.83
N GLY A 664 -36.52 0.83 -58.88
CA GLY A 664 -35.88 0.62 -60.19
C GLY A 664 -35.00 -0.63 -60.29
N GLN A 665 -34.77 -1.36 -59.19
CA GLN A 665 -33.99 -2.60 -59.18
C GLN A 665 -34.90 -3.82 -59.41
N THR A 666 -34.45 -4.75 -60.26
CA THR A 666 -35.07 -6.08 -60.44
C THR A 666 -34.51 -7.07 -59.42
N TYR A 667 -35.40 -7.85 -58.81
CA TYR A 667 -35.08 -8.90 -57.85
C TYR A 667 -35.70 -10.23 -58.26
N TYR A 668 -35.01 -11.33 -57.92
CA TYR A 668 -35.41 -12.70 -58.19
C TYR A 668 -35.70 -13.42 -56.87
N TYR A 669 -36.76 -14.22 -56.81
CA TYR A 669 -37.23 -14.88 -55.58
C TYR A 669 -37.43 -16.38 -55.74
N LYS A 670 -37.18 -17.11 -54.65
CA LYS A 670 -37.43 -18.56 -54.49
C LYS A 670 -37.94 -18.82 -53.07
N VAL A 671 -38.69 -19.91 -52.89
CA VAL A 671 -39.22 -20.33 -51.59
C VAL A 671 -38.88 -21.80 -51.34
N THR A 672 -38.57 -22.16 -50.09
CA THR A 672 -38.48 -23.55 -49.63
C THR A 672 -39.46 -23.79 -48.48
N ALA A 673 -39.79 -25.05 -48.21
CA ALA A 673 -40.49 -25.48 -47.02
C ALA A 673 -39.51 -26.16 -46.05
N CYS A 674 -39.79 -26.10 -44.75
CA CYS A 674 -39.07 -26.85 -43.74
C CYS A 674 -40.05 -27.65 -42.88
N ASP A 675 -39.70 -28.88 -42.53
CA ASP A 675 -40.50 -29.71 -41.64
C ASP A 675 -40.27 -29.40 -40.14
N ARG A 676 -41.00 -30.11 -39.27
CA ARG A 676 -40.86 -30.10 -37.80
C ARG A 676 -39.46 -30.45 -37.29
N PHE A 677 -38.61 -31.08 -38.11
CA PHE A 677 -37.24 -31.48 -37.81
C PHE A 677 -36.18 -30.56 -38.46
N ASP A 678 -36.60 -29.42 -39.02
CA ASP A 678 -35.77 -28.44 -39.74
C ASP A 678 -35.12 -28.98 -41.03
N GLN A 679 -35.67 -30.03 -41.63
CA GLN A 679 -35.24 -30.52 -42.94
C GLN A 679 -35.87 -29.63 -44.01
N GLU A 680 -35.04 -29.08 -44.90
CA GLU A 680 -35.45 -28.09 -45.90
C GLU A 680 -35.64 -28.75 -47.27
N SER A 681 -36.72 -28.38 -47.95
CA SER A 681 -37.04 -28.82 -49.31
C SER A 681 -36.07 -28.25 -50.33
N GLU A 682 -36.16 -28.74 -51.58
CA GLU A 682 -35.64 -28.02 -52.74
C GLU A 682 -36.36 -26.66 -52.94
N TYR A 683 -35.78 -25.78 -53.75
CA TYR A 683 -36.38 -24.49 -54.11
C TYR A 683 -37.62 -24.65 -55.01
N SER A 684 -38.59 -23.75 -54.82
CA SER A 684 -39.71 -23.51 -55.74
C SER A 684 -39.24 -23.06 -57.13
N ASN A 685 -40.19 -22.86 -58.07
CA ASN A 685 -39.95 -22.09 -59.29
C ASN A 685 -39.40 -20.68 -58.93
N ALA A 686 -38.53 -20.14 -59.79
CA ALA A 686 -38.01 -18.78 -59.65
C ALA A 686 -38.97 -17.76 -60.29
N VAL A 687 -39.08 -16.57 -59.70
CA VAL A 687 -39.83 -15.43 -60.26
C VAL A 687 -39.06 -14.12 -60.10
N GLU A 688 -39.37 -13.12 -60.92
CA GLU A 688 -38.74 -11.80 -60.87
C GLU A 688 -39.77 -10.66 -60.81
N ALA A 689 -39.37 -9.52 -60.23
CA ALA A 689 -40.13 -8.27 -60.27
C ALA A 689 -39.21 -7.05 -60.08
N THR A 690 -39.57 -5.90 -60.67
CA THR A 690 -38.84 -4.62 -60.55
C THR A 690 -39.58 -3.67 -59.60
N ALA A 691 -38.89 -3.16 -58.57
CA ALA A 691 -39.52 -2.31 -57.56
C ALA A 691 -39.86 -0.90 -58.06
N ILE A 692 -41.00 -0.34 -57.61
CA ILE A 692 -41.51 1.00 -57.98
C ILE A 692 -41.17 2.00 -56.86
N ALA A 693 -40.97 3.29 -57.18
CA ALA A 693 -40.68 4.35 -56.20
C ALA A 693 -41.92 4.78 -55.38
N ASP A 694 -41.71 5.18 -54.12
CA ASP A 694 -42.77 5.62 -53.21
C ASP A 694 -43.02 7.14 -53.26
N THR A 695 -44.28 7.53 -53.46
CA THR A 695 -44.70 8.92 -53.73
C THR A 695 -45.70 9.47 -52.72
N ILE A 696 -46.04 8.73 -51.67
CA ILE A 696 -47.06 9.13 -50.69
C ILE A 696 -46.35 9.77 -49.49
N PRO A 697 -46.63 11.05 -49.13
CA PRO A 697 -45.99 11.67 -47.97
C PRO A 697 -46.50 11.17 -46.61
N PRO A 698 -45.69 11.27 -45.54
CA PRO A 698 -46.08 10.90 -44.19
C PRO A 698 -47.11 11.87 -43.60
N VAL A 699 -47.83 11.43 -42.57
CA VAL A 699 -48.86 12.21 -41.87
C VAL A 699 -48.53 12.31 -40.37
N VAL A 700 -48.55 13.54 -39.83
CA VAL A 700 -48.49 13.76 -38.38
C VAL A 700 -49.88 13.53 -37.79
N LEU A 701 -50.00 12.51 -36.95
CA LEU A 701 -51.26 12.10 -36.32
C LEU A 701 -51.67 13.01 -35.18
N GLY A 702 -50.71 13.57 -34.44
CA GLY A 702 -51.00 14.43 -33.31
C GLY A 702 -49.79 14.96 -32.59
N ILE A 703 -50.03 16.04 -31.84
CA ILE A 703 -49.08 16.69 -30.95
C ILE A 703 -49.74 16.84 -29.58
N GLU A 704 -49.07 16.35 -28.55
CA GLU A 704 -49.43 16.47 -27.14
C GLU A 704 -48.37 17.31 -26.38
N PRO A 705 -48.75 18.12 -25.37
CA PRO A 705 -50.10 18.35 -24.86
C PRO A 705 -51.07 18.99 -25.86
N LEU A 706 -52.37 19.03 -25.53
CA LEU A 706 -53.36 19.64 -26.42
C LEU A 706 -53.17 21.17 -26.51
N SER A 707 -53.64 21.75 -27.60
CA SER A 707 -53.57 23.20 -27.83
C SER A 707 -54.29 23.95 -26.71
N GLY A 708 -53.71 25.05 -26.25
CA GLY A 708 -54.21 25.89 -25.15
C GLY A 708 -53.72 25.46 -23.77
N THR A 709 -52.96 24.38 -23.65
CA THR A 709 -52.37 23.94 -22.38
C THR A 709 -51.28 24.93 -21.92
N VAL A 710 -51.30 25.29 -20.63
CA VAL A 710 -50.20 25.99 -19.98
C VAL A 710 -49.08 24.99 -19.71
N ILE A 711 -47.87 25.29 -20.18
CA ILE A 711 -46.73 24.39 -20.05
C ILE A 711 -45.52 25.15 -19.50
N GLY A 712 -44.62 24.43 -18.83
CA GLY A 712 -43.29 24.93 -18.50
C GLY A 712 -42.34 24.78 -19.69
N ARG A 713 -41.19 25.47 -19.64
CA ARG A 713 -40.14 25.38 -20.67
C ARG A 713 -39.60 23.96 -20.89
N ASN A 714 -39.68 23.13 -19.84
CA ASN A 714 -39.19 21.76 -19.84
C ASN A 714 -40.29 20.71 -19.99
N THR A 715 -41.53 21.11 -20.26
CA THR A 715 -42.62 20.16 -20.54
C THR A 715 -42.33 19.36 -21.80
N ASN A 716 -42.52 18.05 -21.73
CA ASN A 716 -42.37 17.16 -22.88
C ASN A 716 -43.49 17.38 -23.90
N ILE A 717 -43.12 17.63 -25.16
CA ILE A 717 -44.03 17.72 -26.30
C ILE A 717 -43.88 16.43 -27.11
N THR A 718 -44.93 15.62 -27.20
CA THR A 718 -44.90 14.34 -27.92
C THR A 718 -45.59 14.49 -29.27
N VAL A 719 -44.89 14.11 -30.34
CA VAL A 719 -45.39 14.11 -31.71
C VAL A 719 -45.46 12.67 -32.23
N ARG A 720 -46.59 12.28 -32.81
CA ARG A 720 -46.79 10.98 -33.47
C ARG A 720 -47.01 11.19 -34.96
N ALA A 721 -46.34 10.40 -35.79
CA ALA A 721 -46.51 10.41 -37.24
C ALA A 721 -46.42 8.98 -37.81
N GLU A 722 -47.03 8.78 -38.97
CA GLU A 722 -47.03 7.50 -39.69
C GLU A 722 -46.86 7.73 -41.19
N ASP A 723 -46.46 6.67 -41.89
CA ASP A 723 -46.22 6.64 -43.33
C ASP A 723 -46.68 5.31 -43.91
N ASN A 724 -47.06 5.26 -45.20
CA ASN A 724 -47.50 4.03 -45.87
C ASN A 724 -46.37 3.00 -46.05
N LEU A 725 -45.11 3.46 -46.12
CA LEU A 725 -43.96 2.58 -46.28
C LEU A 725 -43.02 2.67 -45.06
N LYS A 726 -42.44 3.84 -44.79
CA LYS A 726 -41.47 4.00 -43.71
C LYS A 726 -41.19 5.47 -43.37
N LEU A 727 -41.59 5.88 -42.18
CA LEU A 727 -41.18 7.15 -41.57
C LEU A 727 -39.66 7.17 -41.28
N SER A 728 -39.00 8.29 -41.54
CA SER A 728 -37.55 8.50 -41.29
C SER A 728 -37.26 9.48 -40.16
N ALA A 729 -37.99 10.59 -40.06
CA ALA A 729 -37.76 11.63 -39.05
C ALA A 729 -38.99 12.50 -38.79
N ILE A 730 -38.99 13.18 -37.63
CA ILE A 730 -39.93 14.22 -37.26
C ILE A 730 -39.14 15.46 -36.81
N THR A 731 -39.48 16.63 -37.34
CA THR A 731 -38.92 17.93 -36.94
C THR A 731 -39.98 18.74 -36.21
N LEU A 732 -39.72 19.15 -34.96
CA LEU A 732 -40.58 20.10 -34.26
C LEU A 732 -40.17 21.52 -34.64
N GLN A 733 -41.15 22.35 -35.00
CA GLN A 733 -40.98 23.75 -35.30
C GLN A 733 -41.78 24.61 -34.33
N TYR A 734 -41.27 25.80 -34.01
CA TYR A 734 -41.95 26.81 -33.22
C TYR A 734 -42.07 28.13 -33.97
N SER A 735 -43.07 28.92 -33.59
CA SER A 735 -43.34 30.24 -34.15
C SER A 735 -43.65 31.24 -33.04
N PRO A 736 -42.80 32.28 -32.85
CA PRO A 736 -43.04 33.34 -31.88
C PRO A 736 -44.01 34.41 -32.39
N ASP A 737 -44.31 34.45 -33.69
CA ASP A 737 -45.10 35.50 -34.35
C ASP A 737 -46.50 35.02 -34.81
N GLY A 738 -47.03 33.97 -34.19
CA GLY A 738 -48.38 33.48 -34.44
C GLY A 738 -48.55 32.60 -35.68
N GLY A 739 -47.45 32.08 -36.22
CA GLY A 739 -47.41 31.15 -37.35
C GLY A 739 -46.93 31.78 -38.66
N ASN A 740 -46.41 33.01 -38.64
CA ASN A 740 -45.91 33.69 -39.84
C ASN A 740 -44.50 33.22 -40.19
N THR A 741 -43.63 33.02 -39.19
CA THR A 741 -42.30 32.42 -39.34
C THR A 741 -42.15 31.21 -38.43
N TRP A 742 -41.51 30.17 -38.95
CA TRP A 742 -41.30 28.90 -38.28
C TRP A 742 -39.81 28.61 -38.18
N PHE A 743 -39.37 28.24 -36.98
CA PHE A 743 -37.99 27.90 -36.66
C PHE A 743 -37.92 26.46 -36.15
N ASP A 744 -36.92 25.71 -36.59
CA ASP A 744 -36.70 24.36 -36.09
C ASP A 744 -36.29 24.42 -34.61
N VAL A 745 -36.95 23.61 -33.79
CA VAL A 745 -36.51 23.29 -32.43
C VAL A 745 -35.46 22.18 -32.52
N GLU A 746 -35.86 21.05 -33.12
CA GLU A 746 -35.03 19.85 -33.23
C GLU A 746 -35.63 18.89 -34.27
N THR A 747 -34.78 18.08 -34.91
CA THR A 747 -35.17 16.94 -35.76
C THR A 747 -34.75 15.63 -35.11
N ILE A 748 -35.71 14.74 -34.88
CA ILE A 748 -35.50 13.43 -34.28
C ILE A 748 -35.78 12.34 -35.33
N LYS A 749 -34.79 11.47 -35.59
CA LYS A 749 -34.99 10.27 -36.42
C LYS A 749 -35.84 9.26 -35.67
N THR A 750 -36.98 8.88 -36.22
CA THR A 750 -37.92 7.96 -35.59
C THR A 750 -38.78 7.26 -36.63
N SER A 751 -39.29 6.08 -36.29
CA SER A 751 -40.25 5.32 -37.09
C SER A 751 -41.70 5.55 -36.69
N SER A 752 -41.98 6.30 -35.62
CA SER A 752 -43.37 6.64 -35.22
C SER A 752 -43.50 7.89 -34.36
N THR A 753 -42.86 7.93 -33.19
CA THR A 753 -43.08 8.95 -32.16
C THR A 753 -41.78 9.66 -31.81
N ALA A 754 -41.84 10.97 -31.59
CA ALA A 754 -40.73 11.79 -31.12
C ALA A 754 -41.17 12.67 -29.94
N VAL A 755 -40.28 12.88 -28.96
CA VAL A 755 -40.53 13.72 -27.78
C VAL A 755 -39.52 14.86 -27.76
N PHE A 756 -40.03 16.08 -27.60
CA PHE A 756 -39.28 17.33 -27.69
C PHE A 756 -39.45 18.17 -26.42
N ARG A 757 -38.58 19.17 -26.23
CA ARG A 757 -38.71 20.20 -25.20
C ARG A 757 -38.38 21.57 -25.80
N LEU A 758 -39.06 22.62 -25.33
CA LEU A 758 -38.84 23.98 -25.84
C LEU A 758 -37.55 24.60 -25.29
N GLY A 759 -37.16 24.28 -24.06
CA GLY A 759 -35.92 24.76 -23.46
C GLY A 759 -35.81 26.30 -23.45
N ASN A 760 -34.70 26.82 -23.97
CA ASN A 760 -34.33 28.25 -23.88
C ASN A 760 -34.80 29.10 -25.07
N ILE A 761 -35.78 28.65 -25.85
CA ILE A 761 -36.32 29.50 -26.94
C ILE A 761 -36.82 30.85 -26.38
N SER A 762 -36.57 31.93 -27.13
CA SER A 762 -37.07 33.27 -26.79
C SER A 762 -38.56 33.34 -27.08
N VAL A 763 -39.36 33.33 -26.01
CA VAL A 763 -40.82 33.41 -26.06
C VAL A 763 -41.29 34.37 -24.97
N GLN A 764 -42.22 35.26 -25.32
CA GLN A 764 -42.70 36.31 -24.41
C GLN A 764 -43.82 35.83 -23.50
N GLU A 765 -44.86 35.15 -24.04
CA GLU A 765 -45.98 34.61 -23.24
C GLU A 765 -46.65 33.38 -23.88
N THR A 766 -46.83 33.36 -25.20
CA THR A 766 -47.41 32.23 -25.96
C THR A 766 -46.51 31.81 -27.12
N VAL A 767 -46.59 30.54 -27.51
CA VAL A 767 -45.82 29.97 -28.63
C VAL A 767 -46.69 29.04 -29.46
N LYS A 768 -46.64 29.17 -30.78
CA LYS A 768 -47.19 28.17 -31.70
C LYS A 768 -46.14 27.13 -32.03
N ILE A 769 -46.54 25.88 -32.15
CA ILE A 769 -45.70 24.78 -32.61
C ILE A 769 -46.39 23.97 -33.70
N ARG A 770 -45.60 23.31 -34.54
CA ARG A 770 -46.04 22.30 -35.51
C ARG A 770 -44.94 21.26 -35.71
N ALA A 771 -45.23 20.17 -36.41
CA ALA A 771 -44.21 19.17 -36.72
C ALA A 771 -44.22 18.77 -38.20
N ILE A 772 -43.03 18.57 -38.78
CA ILE A 772 -42.83 18.05 -40.13
C ILE A 772 -42.30 16.63 -40.04
N ALA A 773 -43.12 15.65 -40.41
CA ALA A 773 -42.70 14.26 -40.61
C ALA A 773 -42.08 14.09 -42.01
N LYS A 774 -41.06 13.24 -42.10
CA LYS A 774 -40.37 12.89 -43.35
C LYS A 774 -40.24 11.38 -43.47
N ASP A 775 -40.50 10.82 -44.64
CA ASP A 775 -40.34 9.38 -44.91
C ASP A 775 -38.90 9.04 -45.37
N SER A 776 -38.61 7.77 -45.62
CA SER A 776 -37.29 7.34 -46.14
C SER A 776 -37.07 7.70 -47.62
N SER A 777 -38.13 8.03 -48.35
CA SER A 777 -38.15 8.37 -49.77
C SER A 777 -37.95 9.87 -50.02
N GLY A 778 -37.97 10.68 -48.95
CA GLY A 778 -37.77 12.12 -48.97
C GLY A 778 -39.05 12.95 -48.99
N ASN A 779 -40.24 12.34 -48.96
CA ASN A 779 -41.51 13.07 -48.92
C ASN A 779 -41.74 13.65 -47.52
N GLU A 780 -42.33 14.84 -47.46
CA GLU A 780 -42.57 15.58 -46.21
C GLU A 780 -44.06 15.84 -45.98
N SER A 781 -44.49 15.73 -44.73
CA SER A 781 -45.86 16.03 -44.31
C SER A 781 -46.18 17.52 -44.43
N ASN A 782 -47.45 17.87 -44.49
CA ASN A 782 -47.93 19.25 -44.63
C ASN A 782 -47.80 20.14 -43.38
N GLY A 783 -47.30 19.61 -42.25
CA GLY A 783 -47.09 20.37 -41.03
C GLY A 783 -48.30 20.60 -40.13
N LEU A 784 -49.40 19.87 -40.33
CA LEU A 784 -50.58 19.93 -39.47
C LEU A 784 -50.60 18.74 -38.48
N PRO A 785 -51.16 18.90 -37.26
CA PRO A 785 -51.80 20.09 -36.72
C PRO A 785 -50.82 21.10 -36.07
N GLU A 786 -51.19 22.38 -36.07
CA GLU A 786 -50.56 23.39 -35.22
C GLU A 786 -51.11 23.33 -33.77
N ARG A 787 -50.27 23.62 -32.78
CA ARG A 787 -50.66 23.81 -31.37
C ARG A 787 -50.20 25.16 -30.88
N THR A 788 -50.98 25.80 -30.02
CA THR A 788 -50.58 27.01 -29.29
C THR A 788 -50.46 26.68 -27.80
N TYR A 789 -49.38 27.11 -27.15
CA TYR A 789 -49.20 26.96 -25.70
C TYR A 789 -48.93 28.30 -25.03
N THR A 790 -49.32 28.43 -23.77
CA THR A 790 -48.91 29.52 -22.88
C THR A 790 -47.76 29.01 -22.01
N ILE A 791 -46.67 29.79 -21.88
CA ILE A 791 -45.51 29.38 -21.11
C ILE A 791 -45.58 29.99 -19.71
N ASP A 792 -45.65 29.14 -18.69
CA ASP A 792 -45.55 29.61 -17.30
C ASP A 792 -44.10 29.82 -16.90
N THR A 793 -43.81 31.02 -16.40
CA THR A 793 -42.47 31.42 -15.93
C THR A 793 -42.51 32.05 -14.54
N GLN A 794 -43.67 32.10 -13.88
CA GLN A 794 -43.81 32.73 -12.56
C GLN A 794 -43.74 31.65 -11.49
N GLY A 795 -42.95 31.88 -10.44
CA GLY A 795 -42.92 30.99 -9.27
C GLY A 795 -44.02 31.36 -8.26
N PRO A 796 -44.34 30.46 -7.32
CA PRO A 796 -45.40 30.70 -6.34
C PRO A 796 -45.16 31.92 -5.43
N ALA A 797 -46.23 32.40 -4.83
CA ALA A 797 -46.19 33.50 -3.88
C ALA A 797 -45.35 33.20 -2.62
N LYS A 798 -44.97 34.27 -1.90
CA LYS A 798 -44.16 34.18 -0.69
C LYS A 798 -44.85 33.36 0.41
N VAL A 799 -44.13 32.39 0.97
CA VAL A 799 -44.58 31.61 2.13
C VAL A 799 -44.64 32.50 3.38
N THR A 800 -45.75 32.45 4.12
CA THR A 800 -45.99 33.31 5.29
C THR A 800 -46.14 32.52 6.60
N ASN A 801 -46.04 33.22 7.73
CA ASN A 801 -46.25 32.67 9.07
C ASN A 801 -45.34 31.47 9.41
N VAL A 802 -44.07 31.54 8.97
CA VAL A 802 -43.07 30.55 9.35
C VAL A 802 -42.80 30.70 10.85
N THR A 803 -43.08 29.65 11.62
CA THR A 803 -42.89 29.57 13.06
C THR A 803 -41.96 28.41 13.39
N ALA A 804 -41.19 28.53 14.48
CA ALA A 804 -40.23 27.53 14.90
C ALA A 804 -40.45 27.16 16.36
N THR A 805 -40.58 25.86 16.64
CA THR A 805 -40.67 25.32 18.00
C THR A 805 -39.38 24.57 18.33
N PRO A 806 -38.48 25.16 19.15
CA PRO A 806 -37.21 24.52 19.48
C PRO A 806 -37.34 23.47 20.59
N SER A 807 -36.47 22.48 20.52
CA SER A 807 -36.16 21.45 21.51
C SER A 807 -34.63 21.33 21.59
N THR A 808 -34.11 20.40 22.39
CA THR A 808 -32.66 20.25 22.64
C THR A 808 -31.84 19.99 21.38
N THR A 809 -32.28 19.10 20.50
CA THR A 809 -31.57 18.76 19.24
C THR A 809 -32.45 18.84 17.99
N VAL A 810 -33.63 19.43 18.15
CA VAL A 810 -34.67 19.45 17.12
C VAL A 810 -35.34 20.81 17.08
N ILE A 811 -35.60 21.32 15.88
CA ILE A 811 -36.47 22.47 15.65
C ILE A 811 -37.60 22.03 14.73
N THR A 812 -38.84 22.24 15.14
CA THR A 812 -40.00 21.97 14.28
C THR A 812 -40.51 23.27 13.68
N LEU A 813 -40.41 23.40 12.36
CA LEU A 813 -40.96 24.50 11.59
C LEU A 813 -42.41 24.23 11.19
N ARG A 814 -43.22 25.28 11.12
CA ARG A 814 -44.57 25.29 10.54
C ARG A 814 -44.79 26.57 9.76
N TRP A 815 -45.57 26.53 8.70
CA TRP A 815 -45.87 27.69 7.86
C TRP A 815 -47.30 27.63 7.30
N ASN A 816 -47.76 28.72 6.69
CA ASN A 816 -49.03 28.73 5.96
C ASN A 816 -48.82 28.31 4.51
N ASP A 817 -49.88 27.76 3.91
CA ASP A 817 -49.93 27.45 2.48
C ASP A 817 -49.89 28.73 1.60
N VAL A 818 -49.60 28.56 0.31
CA VAL A 818 -49.62 29.65 -0.70
C VAL A 818 -50.86 29.52 -1.60
N PRO A 819 -51.39 30.62 -2.14
CA PRO A 819 -52.64 30.60 -2.92
C PRO A 819 -52.51 30.02 -4.34
N ASP A 820 -51.28 29.84 -4.82
CA ASP A 820 -50.93 29.39 -6.17
C ASP A 820 -51.47 27.98 -6.45
N GLN A 821 -52.29 27.85 -7.50
CA GLN A 821 -52.99 26.61 -7.84
C GLN A 821 -52.08 25.53 -8.43
N ASP A 822 -50.89 25.94 -8.85
CA ASP A 822 -49.85 25.15 -9.48
C ASP A 822 -48.67 24.89 -8.52
N LEU A 823 -48.85 25.11 -7.21
CA LEU A 823 -47.88 24.72 -6.19
C LEU A 823 -47.53 23.22 -6.28
N ALA A 824 -46.24 22.89 -6.33
CA ALA A 824 -45.75 21.53 -6.25
C ALA A 824 -45.20 21.15 -4.89
N PHE A 825 -44.32 21.97 -4.32
CA PHE A 825 -43.68 21.68 -3.04
C PHE A 825 -43.09 22.93 -2.37
N PHE A 826 -42.87 22.82 -1.07
CA PHE A 826 -42.09 23.74 -0.26
C PHE A 826 -40.69 23.18 -0.02
N GLU A 827 -39.69 24.05 -0.04
CA GLU A 827 -38.30 23.77 0.26
C GLU A 827 -37.89 24.58 1.50
N VAL A 828 -37.24 23.91 2.46
CA VAL A 828 -36.67 24.55 3.63
C VAL A 828 -35.18 24.71 3.41
N GLU A 829 -34.71 25.93 3.59
CA GLU A 829 -33.30 26.29 3.58
C GLU A 829 -32.88 26.77 4.96
N TRP A 830 -31.62 26.51 5.34
CA TRP A 830 -31.11 26.84 6.66
C TRP A 830 -29.65 27.28 6.64
N LYS A 831 -29.23 27.90 7.75
CA LYS A 831 -27.82 28.17 8.06
C LYS A 831 -27.58 28.14 9.58
N ASP A 832 -26.34 27.86 9.96
CA ASP A 832 -25.89 27.67 11.35
C ASP A 832 -25.09 28.86 11.91
N SER A 833 -24.93 29.93 11.12
CA SER A 833 -24.29 31.18 11.53
C SER A 833 -24.97 32.38 10.86
N GLU A 834 -24.84 33.55 11.48
CA GLU A 834 -25.48 34.78 10.99
C GLU A 834 -24.92 35.21 9.63
N GLU A 835 -23.61 35.02 9.41
CA GLU A 835 -22.91 35.35 8.16
C GLU A 835 -22.92 34.21 7.12
N GLY A 836 -23.49 33.04 7.45
CA GLY A 836 -23.54 31.90 6.54
C GLY A 836 -24.49 32.10 5.35
N GLU A 837 -24.25 31.31 4.30
CA GLU A 837 -25.16 31.18 3.15
C GLU A 837 -26.27 30.17 3.45
N PHE A 838 -27.47 30.43 2.93
CA PHE A 838 -28.57 29.47 3.05
C PHE A 838 -28.30 28.25 2.17
N VAL A 839 -28.40 27.06 2.78
CA VAL A 839 -28.28 25.78 2.08
C VAL A 839 -29.59 25.00 2.15
N TYR A 840 -29.84 24.18 1.13
CA TYR A 840 -30.96 23.25 1.10
C TYR A 840 -30.93 22.30 2.31
N TYR A 841 -32.04 22.19 3.04
CA TYR A 841 -32.23 21.17 4.07
C TYR A 841 -33.05 20.00 3.52
N ASN A 842 -34.32 20.26 3.21
CA ASN A 842 -35.25 19.26 2.68
C ASN A 842 -36.48 19.93 2.05
N ARG A 843 -37.34 19.15 1.40
CA ARG A 843 -38.60 19.61 0.80
C ARG A 843 -39.81 18.78 1.24
N THR A 844 -41.00 19.35 1.08
CA THR A 844 -42.29 18.69 1.36
C THR A 844 -43.36 19.18 0.38
N SER A 845 -44.18 18.27 -0.13
CA SER A 845 -45.32 18.58 -1.01
C SER A 845 -46.69 18.38 -0.36
N SER A 846 -46.75 17.83 0.85
CA SER A 846 -48.01 17.38 1.45
C SER A 846 -48.23 17.85 2.90
N ILE A 847 -47.22 18.45 3.52
CA ILE A 847 -47.31 18.96 4.90
C ILE A 847 -46.76 20.38 4.99
N LEU A 848 -47.41 21.21 5.80
CA LEU A 848 -47.07 22.62 6.04
C LEU A 848 -46.15 22.81 7.26
N GLY A 849 -45.05 22.07 7.25
CA GLY A 849 -44.09 22.06 8.34
C GLY A 849 -42.98 21.05 8.13
N MET A 850 -41.93 21.15 8.95
CA MET A 850 -40.78 20.27 8.88
C MET A 850 -40.11 20.10 10.23
N ARG A 851 -39.78 18.86 10.58
CA ARG A 851 -38.97 18.54 11.75
C ARG A 851 -37.49 18.51 11.32
N ILE A 852 -36.69 19.36 11.94
CA ILE A 852 -35.26 19.52 11.67
C ILE A 852 -34.49 18.91 12.83
N GLU A 853 -33.73 17.85 12.56
CA GLU A 853 -33.11 16.99 13.58
C GLU A 853 -31.58 17.12 13.59
N ASN A 854 -30.94 16.52 14.62
CA ASN A 854 -29.48 16.50 14.81
C ASN A 854 -28.84 17.88 14.97
N LEU A 855 -29.58 18.83 15.56
CA LEU A 855 -29.09 20.16 15.87
C LEU A 855 -28.30 20.16 17.19
N LYS A 856 -27.34 21.08 17.32
CA LYS A 856 -26.56 21.27 18.55
C LYS A 856 -27.42 21.98 19.60
N PRO A 857 -27.36 21.62 20.89
CA PRO A 857 -28.04 22.35 21.96
C PRO A 857 -27.56 23.79 22.08
N LEU A 858 -28.40 24.67 22.65
CA LEU A 858 -28.13 26.10 22.87
C LEU A 858 -27.62 26.88 21.64
N THR A 859 -27.84 26.35 20.42
CA THR A 859 -27.30 26.90 19.17
C THR A 859 -28.39 27.57 18.37
N LYS A 860 -28.10 28.76 17.83
CA LYS A 860 -29.02 29.50 16.96
C LYS A 860 -28.91 29.01 15.52
N TYR A 861 -30.06 28.90 14.88
CA TYR A 861 -30.21 28.55 13.48
C TYR A 861 -31.16 29.53 12.79
N TRP A 862 -30.91 29.80 11.51
CA TRP A 862 -31.75 30.66 10.68
C TRP A 862 -32.40 29.79 9.61
N PHE A 863 -33.70 29.93 9.42
CA PHE A 863 -34.49 29.17 8.45
C PHE A 863 -35.30 30.08 7.54
N ARG A 864 -35.51 29.65 6.31
CA ARG A 864 -36.51 30.21 5.40
C ARG A 864 -37.14 29.11 4.56
N VAL A 865 -38.33 29.38 4.04
CA VAL A 865 -39.12 28.43 3.25
C VAL A 865 -39.45 29.05 1.90
N VAL A 866 -39.32 28.27 0.83
CA VAL A 866 -39.55 28.69 -0.55
C VAL A 866 -40.51 27.72 -1.21
N ALA A 867 -41.54 28.22 -1.89
CA ALA A 867 -42.47 27.41 -2.65
C ALA A 867 -42.00 27.27 -4.11
N TYR A 868 -42.25 26.12 -4.72
CA TYR A 868 -41.99 25.83 -6.14
C TYR A 868 -43.26 25.31 -6.80
N ASP A 869 -43.51 25.71 -8.04
CA ASP A 869 -44.66 25.24 -8.82
C ASP A 869 -44.41 23.87 -9.51
N ILE A 870 -45.43 23.32 -10.17
CA ILE A 870 -45.38 22.06 -10.93
C ILE A 870 -44.48 22.11 -12.16
N PHE A 871 -44.08 23.31 -12.58
CA PHE A 871 -43.19 23.55 -13.70
C PHE A 871 -41.73 23.79 -13.26
N GLY A 872 -41.49 23.85 -11.95
CA GLY A 872 -40.18 24.06 -11.33
C GLY A 872 -39.78 25.54 -11.18
N ASN A 873 -40.68 26.50 -11.35
CA ASN A 873 -40.38 27.90 -11.11
C ASN A 873 -40.28 28.15 -9.59
N ARG A 874 -39.19 28.82 -9.18
CA ARG A 874 -38.91 29.15 -7.78
C ARG A 874 -39.68 30.39 -7.35
N GLY A 875 -40.45 30.26 -6.27
CA GLY A 875 -41.22 31.34 -5.67
C GLY A 875 -40.38 32.31 -4.84
N THR A 876 -41.06 33.32 -4.29
CA THR A 876 -40.40 34.29 -3.39
C THR A 876 -40.14 33.67 -2.01
N GLU A 877 -38.96 33.92 -1.45
CA GLU A 877 -38.53 33.37 -0.16
C GLU A 877 -39.32 33.96 1.02
N SER A 878 -39.62 33.14 2.03
CA SER A 878 -40.21 33.61 3.29
C SER A 878 -39.28 34.60 4.02
N ASP A 879 -39.82 35.30 5.02
CA ASP A 879 -38.96 35.97 6.00
C ASP A 879 -38.09 34.93 6.73
N VAL A 880 -36.87 35.35 7.11
CA VAL A 880 -35.95 34.49 7.85
C VAL A 880 -36.40 34.41 9.32
N ILE A 881 -36.58 33.20 9.82
CA ILE A 881 -36.84 32.95 11.24
C ILE A 881 -35.58 32.46 11.94
N ILE A 882 -35.33 32.98 13.14
CA ILE A 882 -34.23 32.58 14.01
C ILE A 882 -34.80 31.72 15.14
N ALA A 883 -34.22 30.54 15.34
CA ALA A 883 -34.61 29.65 16.43
C ALA A 883 -33.37 29.09 17.12
N GLN A 884 -33.39 29.10 18.45
CA GLN A 884 -32.32 28.55 19.28
C GLN A 884 -32.80 27.27 19.94
N THR A 885 -32.05 26.18 19.77
CA THR A 885 -32.29 24.93 20.50
C THR A 885 -32.18 25.15 22.01
N THR A 886 -32.88 24.33 22.79
CA THR A 886 -32.83 24.41 24.27
C THR A 886 -31.56 23.75 24.81
N ALA A 887 -31.23 24.02 26.08
CA ALA A 887 -30.16 23.31 26.76
C ALA A 887 -30.46 21.81 26.88
N ASP A 888 -29.42 21.00 26.94
CA ASP A 888 -29.55 19.64 27.44
C ASP A 888 -29.66 19.66 28.96
N THR A 889 -30.53 18.81 29.49
CA THR A 889 -30.76 18.64 30.93
C THR A 889 -30.75 17.17 31.35
N SER A 890 -30.56 16.26 30.39
CA SER A 890 -30.51 14.84 30.67
C SER A 890 -29.06 14.45 30.99
N PRO A 891 -28.81 13.75 32.11
CA PRO A 891 -27.47 13.30 32.44
C PRO A 891 -27.12 11.98 31.73
N PRO A 892 -25.83 11.74 31.42
CA PRO A 892 -25.37 10.47 30.89
C PRO A 892 -25.69 9.27 31.79
N VAL A 893 -25.93 8.12 31.18
CA VAL A 893 -26.26 6.87 31.86
C VAL A 893 -25.13 5.86 31.68
N ILE A 894 -24.65 5.30 32.80
CA ILE A 894 -23.72 4.16 32.79
C ILE A 894 -24.53 2.90 32.53
N ASN A 895 -24.37 2.29 31.35
CA ASN A 895 -25.14 1.11 30.93
C ASN A 895 -24.58 -0.19 31.50
N SER A 896 -23.25 -0.31 31.57
CA SER A 896 -22.60 -1.47 32.19
C SER A 896 -21.17 -1.16 32.58
N ILE A 897 -20.69 -1.87 33.60
CA ILE A 897 -19.27 -1.99 33.92
C ILE A 897 -18.93 -3.49 33.93
N LYS A 898 -17.85 -3.87 33.26
CA LYS A 898 -17.35 -5.23 33.18
C LYS A 898 -15.89 -5.30 33.64
N PRO A 899 -15.40 -6.47 34.09
CA PRO A 899 -16.14 -7.74 34.22
C PRO A 899 -17.22 -7.72 35.32
N SER A 900 -18.10 -8.71 35.33
CA SER A 900 -19.04 -8.91 36.45
C SER A 900 -18.28 -9.20 37.75
N PRO A 901 -18.93 -9.09 38.93
CA PRO A 901 -18.29 -9.30 40.21
C PRO A 901 -17.44 -10.59 40.26
N SER A 902 -16.17 -10.45 40.64
CA SER A 902 -15.22 -11.57 40.66
C SER A 902 -14.15 -11.39 41.73
N ARG A 903 -13.48 -12.50 42.07
CA ARG A 903 -12.25 -12.48 42.87
C ARG A 903 -11.06 -12.16 41.96
N VAL A 904 -10.23 -11.22 42.38
CA VAL A 904 -9.11 -10.71 41.58
C VAL A 904 -7.83 -10.69 42.42
N ARG A 905 -6.70 -10.98 41.77
CA ARG A 905 -5.40 -11.07 42.46
C ARG A 905 -4.52 -9.86 42.25
N THR A 906 -4.39 -9.39 41.00
CA THR A 906 -3.38 -8.39 40.60
C THR A 906 -3.97 -7.20 39.86
N SER A 907 -4.97 -7.39 38.99
CA SER A 907 -5.59 -6.29 38.26
C SER A 907 -7.04 -6.59 37.88
N ILE A 908 -7.77 -5.53 37.53
CA ILE A 908 -9.15 -5.57 37.05
C ILE A 908 -9.19 -4.93 35.65
N PRO A 909 -9.47 -5.68 34.58
CA PRO A 909 -9.59 -5.13 33.22
C PRO A 909 -10.96 -4.47 33.03
N LEU A 910 -11.13 -3.28 33.59
CA LEU A 910 -12.39 -2.55 33.58
C LEU A 910 -12.76 -2.12 32.17
N THR A 911 -14.03 -2.30 31.82
CA THR A 911 -14.66 -1.67 30.66
C THR A 911 -16.02 -1.10 31.06
N ALA A 912 -16.38 0.07 30.54
CA ALA A 912 -17.66 0.71 30.79
C ALA A 912 -18.34 1.11 29.47
N GLN A 913 -19.66 0.90 29.40
CA GLN A 913 -20.51 1.41 28.33
C GLN A 913 -21.37 2.55 28.88
N VAL A 914 -21.39 3.68 28.21
CA VAL A 914 -22.10 4.90 28.63
C VAL A 914 -22.89 5.45 27.46
N SER A 915 -24.11 5.93 27.70
CA SER A 915 -24.93 6.58 26.68
C SER A 915 -25.55 7.87 27.18
N ASP A 916 -25.79 8.79 26.25
CA ASP A 916 -26.44 10.08 26.49
C ASP A 916 -27.22 10.52 25.25
N ASN A 917 -28.26 11.35 25.43
CA ASN A 917 -29.13 11.84 24.35
C ASN A 917 -28.47 12.90 23.45
N VAL A 918 -27.50 13.66 23.95
CA VAL A 918 -26.71 14.62 23.16
C VAL A 918 -25.28 14.12 22.98
N GLY A 919 -24.71 13.53 24.02
CA GLY A 919 -23.45 12.82 23.93
C GLY A 919 -22.61 12.90 25.21
N VAL A 920 -21.95 11.79 25.52
CA VAL A 920 -20.98 11.69 26.61
C VAL A 920 -19.70 12.43 26.20
N LYS A 921 -19.22 13.35 27.05
CA LYS A 921 -17.99 14.13 26.83
C LYS A 921 -16.87 13.69 27.77
N TYR A 922 -17.24 13.34 28.99
CA TYR A 922 -16.33 13.01 30.07
C TYR A 922 -16.75 11.71 30.75
N PHE A 923 -15.77 10.91 31.15
CA PHE A 923 -16.01 9.72 31.97
C PHE A 923 -14.85 9.46 32.91
N LYS A 924 -15.15 9.01 34.12
CA LYS A 924 -14.15 8.53 35.07
C LYS A 924 -14.57 7.27 35.79
N PHE A 925 -13.58 6.42 36.08
CA PHE A 925 -13.71 5.33 37.03
C PHE A 925 -13.36 5.82 38.43
N GLN A 926 -14.16 5.40 39.41
CA GLN A 926 -13.92 5.61 40.84
C GLN A 926 -13.87 4.28 41.58
N MET A 927 -13.04 4.21 42.62
CA MET A 927 -12.96 3.09 43.55
C MET A 927 -13.42 3.50 44.95
N SER A 928 -14.12 2.60 45.64
CA SER A 928 -14.42 2.69 47.07
C SER A 928 -14.09 1.39 47.81
N ARG A 929 -13.77 1.49 49.11
CA ARG A 929 -13.62 0.34 50.02
C ARG A 929 -14.82 0.14 50.94
N ASP A 930 -15.60 1.19 51.13
CA ASP A 930 -16.67 1.28 52.13
C ASP A 930 -18.02 1.71 51.52
N LEU A 931 -18.08 1.87 50.20
CA LEU A 931 -19.19 2.45 49.42
C LEU A 931 -19.52 3.92 49.75
N ASN A 932 -18.80 4.55 50.69
CA ASN A 932 -19.04 5.91 51.15
C ASN A 932 -17.98 6.88 50.61
N THR A 933 -16.71 6.48 50.71
CA THR A 933 -15.55 7.26 50.27
C THR A 933 -15.10 6.75 48.91
N TRP A 934 -15.13 7.63 47.90
CA TRP A 934 -14.78 7.29 46.52
C TRP A 934 -13.55 8.07 46.07
N VAL A 935 -12.63 7.39 45.40
CA VAL A 935 -11.38 7.96 44.86
C VAL A 935 -11.36 7.78 43.35
N ASP A 936 -10.99 8.85 42.63
CA ASP A 936 -10.82 8.81 41.17
C ASP A 936 -9.60 7.93 40.83
N ILE A 937 -9.80 6.92 39.98
CA ILE A 937 -8.73 6.00 39.57
C ILE A 937 -8.31 6.17 38.10
N LYS A 938 -9.21 6.64 37.23
CA LYS A 938 -8.91 6.99 35.84
C LYS A 938 -9.96 7.92 35.23
N GLU A 939 -9.51 8.93 34.50
CA GLU A 939 -10.37 9.86 33.76
C GLU A 939 -10.16 9.77 32.24
N PHE A 940 -11.21 10.08 31.50
CA PHE A 940 -11.29 10.11 30.05
C PHE A 940 -12.04 11.37 29.61
N ILE A 941 -11.46 12.10 28.67
CA ILE A 941 -12.08 13.25 28.00
C ILE A 941 -12.16 12.90 26.51
N LEU A 942 -13.33 13.02 25.90
CA LEU A 942 -13.52 12.82 24.48
C LEU A 942 -13.39 14.14 23.73
N ASP A 943 -12.69 14.12 22.59
CA ASP A 943 -12.55 15.30 21.73
C ASP A 943 -13.92 15.79 21.22
N ASP A 944 -14.81 14.87 20.89
CA ASP A 944 -16.21 15.12 20.54
C ASP A 944 -17.16 14.33 21.44
N ALA A 945 -18.30 14.93 21.80
CA ALA A 945 -19.34 14.26 22.56
C ALA A 945 -19.97 13.12 21.72
N LYS A 946 -20.10 11.92 22.30
CA LYS A 946 -20.63 10.74 21.60
C LYS A 946 -21.91 10.21 22.26
N PRO A 947 -23.00 9.98 21.51
CA PRO A 947 -24.24 9.42 22.07
C PRO A 947 -24.06 8.07 22.77
N ASN A 948 -23.07 7.28 22.33
CA ASN A 948 -22.63 6.05 22.99
C ASN A 948 -21.10 6.03 23.06
N ALA A 949 -20.54 5.82 24.24
CA ALA A 949 -19.11 5.80 24.49
C ALA A 949 -18.69 4.55 25.29
N SER A 950 -17.54 4.00 24.93
CA SER A 950 -16.93 2.84 25.58
C SER A 950 -15.56 3.22 26.14
N PHE A 951 -15.31 2.91 27.40
CA PHE A 951 -14.07 3.22 28.08
C PHE A 951 -13.44 1.96 28.65
N SER A 952 -12.12 1.84 28.56
CA SER A 952 -11.38 0.66 29.02
C SER A 952 -10.16 1.06 29.83
N TYR A 953 -9.94 0.41 30.97
CA TYR A 953 -8.81 0.67 31.86
C TYR A 953 -8.44 -0.60 32.63
N ASN A 954 -7.18 -0.99 32.60
CA ASN A 954 -6.69 -2.10 33.42
C ASN A 954 -6.21 -1.55 34.77
N TYR A 955 -7.03 -1.69 35.81
CA TYR A 955 -6.74 -1.15 37.15
C TYR A 955 -5.87 -2.12 37.94
N ASP A 956 -4.65 -1.72 38.27
CA ASP A 956 -3.74 -2.48 39.12
C ASP A 956 -4.19 -2.39 40.59
N VAL A 957 -4.47 -3.56 41.20
CA VAL A 957 -4.91 -3.69 42.59
C VAL A 957 -3.87 -4.40 43.46
N SER A 958 -2.64 -4.60 42.96
CA SER A 958 -1.56 -5.27 43.70
C SER A 958 -1.21 -4.56 45.00
N VAL A 959 -1.22 -3.22 45.00
CA VAL A 959 -0.92 -2.35 46.15
C VAL A 959 -2.08 -2.22 47.15
N LEU A 960 -3.26 -2.70 46.78
CA LEU A 960 -4.46 -2.59 47.59
C LEU A 960 -4.54 -3.77 48.58
N ALA A 961 -4.97 -3.52 49.83
CA ALA A 961 -5.22 -4.57 50.83
C ALA A 961 -6.30 -5.58 50.37
N GLU A 962 -6.26 -6.81 50.89
CA GLU A 962 -7.29 -7.83 50.60
C GLU A 962 -8.66 -7.41 51.10
N GLY A 963 -9.71 -7.97 50.49
CA GLY A 963 -11.10 -7.64 50.75
C GLY A 963 -11.75 -6.90 49.58
N SER A 964 -13.01 -6.50 49.77
CA SER A 964 -13.82 -5.90 48.72
C SER A 964 -13.26 -4.54 48.27
N CYS A 965 -13.33 -4.28 46.97
CA CYS A 965 -13.27 -2.96 46.38
C CYS A 965 -14.45 -2.81 45.42
N TYR A 966 -15.06 -1.64 45.41
CA TYR A 966 -16.23 -1.33 44.59
C TYR A 966 -15.82 -0.33 43.53
N ILE A 967 -16.13 -0.62 42.27
CA ILE A 967 -15.85 0.27 41.15
C ILE A 967 -17.16 0.83 40.61
N ARG A 968 -17.22 2.14 40.41
CA ARG A 968 -18.32 2.81 39.69
C ARG A 968 -17.77 3.73 38.61
N GLY A 969 -18.65 4.13 37.69
CA GLY A 969 -18.38 5.15 36.69
C GLY A 969 -19.11 6.45 37.01
N ILE A 970 -18.51 7.59 36.68
CA ILE A 970 -19.18 8.89 36.60
C ILE A 970 -18.96 9.43 35.19
N ALA A 971 -20.03 9.79 34.50
CA ALA A 971 -20.00 10.39 33.17
C ALA A 971 -20.56 11.81 33.23
N ALA A 972 -20.07 12.69 32.36
CA ALA A 972 -20.68 13.99 32.10
C ALA A 972 -20.80 14.24 30.59
N ASP A 973 -21.84 14.96 30.19
CA ASP A 973 -22.02 15.44 28.81
C ASP A 973 -21.29 16.78 28.60
N GLU A 974 -21.40 17.35 27.41
CA GLU A 974 -20.82 18.67 27.09
C GLU A 974 -21.55 19.83 27.79
N SER A 975 -22.80 19.61 28.22
CA SER A 975 -23.61 20.59 28.95
C SER A 975 -23.32 20.59 30.47
N GLY A 976 -22.47 19.69 30.94
CA GLY A 976 -22.12 19.53 32.36
C GLY A 976 -23.11 18.72 33.19
N ASN A 977 -24.07 18.02 32.57
CA ASN A 977 -24.95 17.10 33.28
C ASN A 977 -24.14 15.86 33.69
N GLU A 978 -24.12 15.53 34.98
CA GLU A 978 -23.41 14.35 35.49
C GLU A 978 -24.34 13.17 35.76
N SER A 979 -23.88 11.97 35.43
CA SER A 979 -24.55 10.70 35.73
C SER A 979 -24.82 10.56 37.22
N SER A 980 -26.00 10.04 37.59
CA SER A 980 -26.39 9.88 39.00
C SER A 980 -25.41 9.01 39.79
N THR A 981 -24.96 9.52 40.94
CA THR A 981 -24.11 8.78 41.89
C THR A 981 -24.92 8.00 42.94
N VAL A 982 -26.22 8.27 43.06
CA VAL A 982 -27.13 7.63 44.03
C VAL A 982 -27.62 6.26 43.54
N HIS A 983 -27.73 6.08 42.22
CA HIS A 983 -28.09 4.81 41.56
C HIS A 983 -26.96 4.28 40.68
N ALA A 984 -25.72 4.67 40.96
CA ALA A 984 -24.57 4.26 40.16
C ALA A 984 -24.42 2.72 40.19
N LEU A 985 -24.23 2.12 39.00
CA LEU A 985 -23.82 0.73 38.88
C LEU A 985 -22.43 0.57 39.50
N ALA A 986 -22.40 0.14 40.76
CA ALA A 986 -21.18 -0.23 41.47
C ALA A 986 -20.96 -1.75 41.36
N VAL A 987 -19.80 -2.15 40.86
CA VAL A 987 -19.40 -3.56 40.74
C VAL A 987 -18.41 -3.88 41.86
N GLU A 988 -18.74 -4.89 42.66
CA GLU A 988 -17.84 -5.40 43.70
C GLU A 988 -16.82 -6.36 43.11
N TYR A 989 -15.55 -6.15 43.45
CA TYR A 989 -14.47 -7.09 43.22
C TYR A 989 -13.82 -7.43 44.55
N ILE A 990 -13.51 -8.71 44.76
CA ILE A 990 -12.89 -9.16 45.99
C ILE A 990 -11.41 -9.39 45.71
N ILE A 991 -10.56 -8.54 46.30
CA ILE A 991 -9.11 -8.74 46.23
C ILE A 991 -8.77 -9.88 47.18
N ASP A 992 -8.41 -11.02 46.61
CA ASP A 992 -8.16 -12.25 47.36
C ASP A 992 -6.82 -12.85 46.91
N ARG A 993 -5.84 -12.81 47.81
CA ARG A 993 -4.56 -13.50 47.64
C ARG A 993 -4.38 -14.56 48.74
N THR A 994 -5.43 -14.83 49.51
CA THR A 994 -5.46 -15.88 50.53
C THR A 994 -5.59 -17.23 49.84
N ALA A 995 -4.62 -18.12 50.09
CA ALA A 995 -4.71 -19.49 49.60
C ALA A 995 -5.89 -20.22 50.29
N PRO A 996 -6.66 -21.06 49.57
CA PRO A 996 -7.76 -21.82 50.18
C PRO A 996 -7.26 -22.79 51.27
N ASN A 997 -8.07 -23.01 52.30
CA ASN A 997 -7.76 -23.98 53.35
C ASN A 997 -7.71 -25.42 52.80
N ILE A 998 -6.79 -26.22 53.33
CA ILE A 998 -6.69 -27.66 53.05
C ILE A 998 -8.01 -28.34 53.48
N PRO A 999 -8.66 -29.16 52.65
CA PRO A 999 -9.90 -29.86 53.02
C PRO A 999 -9.67 -30.79 54.22
N LYS A 1000 -10.50 -30.66 55.28
CA LYS A 1000 -10.52 -31.59 56.43
C LYS A 1000 -11.83 -32.39 56.42
N GLY A 1001 -11.75 -33.72 56.36
CA GLY A 1001 -12.95 -34.57 56.48
C GLY A 1001 -12.91 -36.01 55.99
N PHE A 1002 -11.79 -36.61 55.58
CA PHE A 1002 -11.80 -38.02 55.19
C PHE A 1002 -11.73 -38.94 56.42
N LYS A 1003 -12.85 -39.59 56.74
CA LYS A 1003 -12.96 -40.67 57.74
C LYS A 1003 -13.46 -41.92 57.03
N LEU A 1004 -12.63 -42.96 56.97
CA LEU A 1004 -13.00 -44.29 56.47
C LEU A 1004 -13.73 -45.07 57.57
N ILE A 1005 -14.99 -45.48 57.34
CA ILE A 1005 -15.64 -46.54 58.13
C ILE A 1005 -16.55 -47.38 57.21
N PRO A 1006 -16.50 -48.73 57.26
CA PRO A 1006 -17.29 -49.62 56.40
C PRO A 1006 -18.63 -50.03 57.03
N THR A 1007 -19.59 -50.43 56.18
CA THR A 1007 -20.58 -51.55 56.28
C THR A 1007 -22.08 -51.25 56.00
N MET A 1008 -22.61 -52.17 55.16
CA MET A 1008 -23.94 -52.81 54.98
C MET A 1008 -25.29 -52.20 55.44
N SER A 1009 -26.24 -52.32 54.49
CA SER A 1009 -27.67 -52.74 54.55
C SER A 1009 -28.72 -52.01 55.41
N HIS A 1010 -29.69 -51.39 54.70
CA HIS A 1010 -31.19 -51.49 54.77
C HIS A 1010 -31.92 -51.59 56.16
N PRO A 1011 -33.22 -51.21 56.27
CA PRO A 1011 -33.97 -50.04 55.76
C PRO A 1011 -35.07 -49.48 56.73
N LEU A 1012 -35.76 -48.42 56.30
CA LEU A 1012 -37.13 -47.94 56.66
C LEU A 1012 -37.47 -47.50 58.10
N HIS A 1013 -37.86 -46.21 58.28
CA HIS A 1013 -39.28 -45.80 58.39
C HIS A 1013 -39.47 -44.25 58.38
N LEU A 1014 -40.43 -43.82 57.55
CA LEU A 1014 -41.05 -42.47 57.40
C LEU A 1014 -42.07 -42.23 58.55
N PRO A 1015 -42.61 -41.00 58.85
CA PRO A 1015 -43.25 -40.09 57.87
C PRO A 1015 -43.26 -38.56 58.15
N GLY A 1016 -43.60 -37.80 57.10
CA GLY A 1016 -43.96 -36.37 57.18
C GLY A 1016 -44.15 -35.72 55.80
N SER A 1017 -45.38 -35.76 55.28
CA SER A 1017 -46.06 -34.96 54.22
C SER A 1017 -45.25 -33.96 53.36
N GLY A 1018 -45.42 -33.83 52.04
CA GLY A 1018 -46.37 -34.38 51.09
C GLY A 1018 -46.24 -33.69 49.70
N ALA A 1019 -46.69 -34.42 48.66
CA ALA A 1019 -47.06 -34.03 47.28
C ALA A 1019 -46.06 -33.19 46.44
N MET A 1020 -45.35 -33.77 45.47
CA MET A 1020 -45.77 -34.20 44.11
C MET A 1020 -46.01 -33.09 43.08
N THR A 1021 -45.27 -33.24 41.97
CA THR A 1021 -45.56 -32.89 40.57
C THR A 1021 -45.74 -31.43 40.17
N MET A 1022 -44.86 -30.97 39.26
CA MET A 1022 -45.22 -30.65 37.86
C MET A 1022 -43.99 -30.07 37.13
N THR A 1023 -43.51 -30.75 36.09
CA THR A 1023 -42.74 -30.12 35.03
C THR A 1023 -43.68 -30.01 33.84
N TRP A 1024 -44.22 -28.81 33.59
CA TRP A 1024 -44.94 -28.51 32.36
C TRP A 1024 -43.99 -27.93 31.32
N HIS A 1025 -44.11 -28.50 30.12
CA HIS A 1025 -43.77 -27.89 28.85
C HIS A 1025 -44.52 -26.57 28.62
N ILE A 1026 -43.87 -25.60 27.97
CA ILE A 1026 -44.45 -24.96 26.78
C ILE A 1026 -43.37 -24.91 25.68
N SER A 1027 -43.60 -25.72 24.66
CA SER A 1027 -43.06 -25.60 23.31
C SER A 1027 -43.86 -24.59 22.51
N GLY A 1028 -43.16 -23.71 21.78
CA GLY A 1028 -43.45 -23.18 20.43
C GLY A 1028 -44.83 -22.61 20.07
N TYR A 1029 -44.85 -21.44 19.40
CA TYR A 1029 -45.55 -21.26 18.11
C TYR A 1029 -44.97 -20.04 17.36
N THR A 1030 -44.40 -20.34 16.20
CA THR A 1030 -44.45 -19.63 14.90
C THR A 1030 -44.51 -18.10 14.82
N GLY A 1031 -43.58 -17.55 14.04
CA GLY A 1031 -43.73 -16.24 13.41
C GLY A 1031 -42.50 -15.88 12.57
N GLN A 1032 -42.57 -16.16 11.27
CA GLN A 1032 -41.62 -15.70 10.25
C GLN A 1032 -41.36 -14.19 10.36
N ILE A 1033 -40.16 -13.73 9.96
CA ILE A 1033 -39.92 -12.73 8.90
C ILE A 1033 -38.39 -12.58 8.70
N LEU A 1034 -37.91 -13.10 7.57
CA LEU A 1034 -37.08 -12.44 6.54
C LEU A 1034 -36.10 -11.32 7.00
N LYS A 1035 -34.79 -11.56 6.89
CA LYS A 1035 -33.92 -11.11 5.77
C LYS A 1035 -32.43 -11.08 6.15
N THR A 1036 -31.64 -11.80 5.34
CA THR A 1036 -30.38 -11.37 4.72
C THR A 1036 -29.25 -10.86 5.63
N VAL A 1037 -28.26 -11.72 5.89
CA VAL A 1037 -26.88 -11.29 6.16
C VAL A 1037 -26.05 -11.57 4.91
N HIS A 1038 -25.51 -10.51 4.31
CA HIS A 1038 -24.53 -10.57 3.24
C HIS A 1038 -23.22 -11.18 3.74
N ILE A 1039 -22.76 -12.19 3.00
CA ILE A 1039 -21.44 -12.79 3.09
C ILE A 1039 -20.46 -11.85 2.38
N GLN A 1040 -19.43 -11.38 3.09
CA GLN A 1040 -18.20 -10.93 2.44
C GLN A 1040 -17.09 -11.93 2.73
N GLN A 1041 -16.52 -12.43 1.63
CA GLN A 1041 -15.48 -13.43 1.54
C GLN A 1041 -14.17 -12.95 2.18
N LEU A 1042 -13.52 -13.84 2.94
CA LEU A 1042 -12.07 -13.83 3.12
C LEU A 1042 -11.53 -15.19 2.65
N GLN A 1043 -10.72 -15.19 1.58
CA GLN A 1043 -10.13 -16.39 1.00
C GLN A 1043 -9.05 -16.98 1.89
N ILE A 1044 -9.16 -18.31 2.08
CA ILE A 1044 -8.21 -19.20 2.74
C ILE A 1044 -7.03 -19.48 1.79
N ARG A 1045 -5.78 -19.34 2.28
CA ARG A 1045 -4.61 -20.04 1.74
C ARG A 1045 -4.36 -21.31 2.56
N TYR A 1046 -4.25 -22.46 1.91
CA TYR A 1046 -3.75 -23.70 2.50
C TYR A 1046 -2.22 -23.77 2.37
N PRO A 1047 -1.51 -24.35 3.36
CA PRO A 1047 -0.13 -24.78 3.22
C PRO A 1047 -0.06 -26.27 2.87
N ALA A 1048 0.91 -26.67 2.05
CA ALA A 1048 1.32 -28.06 1.91
C ALA A 1048 2.85 -28.15 1.94
N LEU A 1049 3.34 -28.98 2.86
CA LEU A 1049 4.74 -29.30 3.11
C LEU A 1049 5.30 -30.27 2.05
N ALA A 1050 6.61 -30.15 1.85
CA ALA A 1050 7.42 -30.84 0.86
C ALA A 1050 7.85 -32.26 1.26
N THR A 1051 8.18 -33.09 0.26
CA THR A 1051 9.26 -34.08 0.31
C THR A 1051 9.90 -34.27 -1.08
N THR A 1052 11.23 -34.03 -1.12
CA THR A 1052 12.35 -34.71 -1.85
C THR A 1052 12.02 -35.76 -2.93
N THR A 1053 12.69 -35.90 -4.09
CA THR A 1053 14.13 -35.87 -4.47
C THR A 1053 14.26 -35.89 -6.01
N GLY A 1054 15.40 -35.43 -6.60
CA GLY A 1054 15.95 -36.05 -7.82
C GLY A 1054 16.32 -35.17 -9.04
N LEU A 1055 17.61 -34.82 -9.11
CA LEU A 1055 18.51 -34.80 -10.29
C LEU A 1055 18.23 -33.94 -11.55
N LEU A 1056 19.14 -32.96 -11.72
CA LEU A 1056 19.80 -32.41 -12.92
C LEU A 1056 19.40 -32.97 -14.32
N HIS A 1057 19.03 -32.07 -15.25
CA HIS A 1057 19.83 -31.76 -16.45
C HIS A 1057 19.37 -30.49 -17.21
N MET A 1058 20.38 -29.67 -17.53
CA MET A 1058 20.57 -28.78 -18.68
C MET A 1058 19.38 -28.39 -19.59
N ALA A 1059 19.18 -27.09 -19.82
CA ALA A 1059 19.74 -26.36 -20.97
C ALA A 1059 18.96 -25.08 -21.33
N ARG A 1060 19.67 -23.95 -21.18
CA ARG A 1060 19.74 -22.78 -22.06
C ARG A 1060 18.55 -21.78 -22.18
N PRO A 1061 18.89 -20.50 -22.47
CA PRO A 1061 18.10 -19.33 -22.13
C PRO A 1061 17.49 -18.64 -23.37
N ILE A 1062 16.44 -17.85 -23.19
CA ILE A 1062 16.07 -16.80 -24.15
C ILE A 1062 15.86 -15.48 -23.42
N ILE A 1063 16.71 -14.54 -23.81
CA ILE A 1063 16.74 -13.12 -23.48
C ILE A 1063 15.70 -12.41 -24.34
N ILE A 1064 14.84 -11.56 -23.77
CA ILE A 1064 14.41 -10.32 -24.42
C ILE A 1064 14.45 -9.18 -23.39
N ASN A 1065 15.21 -8.16 -23.78
CA ASN A 1065 15.44 -6.87 -23.15
C ASN A 1065 14.21 -5.96 -23.20
N SER A 1066 14.03 -5.13 -22.17
CA SER A 1066 14.03 -3.65 -22.26
C SER A 1066 13.82 -3.05 -20.87
N ARG A 1067 14.86 -2.48 -20.26
CA ARG A 1067 15.09 -1.02 -20.08
C ARG A 1067 13.99 -0.31 -19.28
N LEU A 1068 14.27 0.05 -18.01
CA LEU A 1068 14.89 1.31 -17.57
C LEU A 1068 13.99 2.54 -17.80
N SER A 1069 13.40 3.06 -16.71
CA SER A 1069 13.71 4.41 -16.20
C SER A 1069 12.87 4.75 -14.96
N THR A 1070 13.58 5.11 -13.90
CA THR A 1070 13.17 5.83 -12.68
C THR A 1070 12.38 7.11 -12.97
N TRP A 1071 11.50 7.54 -12.05
CA TRP A 1071 11.50 8.89 -11.42
C TRP A 1071 10.46 8.96 -10.28
N GLN A 1072 10.89 9.61 -9.19
CA GLN A 1072 10.14 10.16 -8.03
C GLN A 1072 8.93 11.03 -8.49
N GLU A 1073 7.89 11.40 -7.73
CA GLU A 1073 7.72 11.71 -6.30
C GLU A 1073 6.23 12.01 -5.98
N MET A 1074 5.89 12.02 -4.68
CA MET A 1074 4.79 12.72 -3.98
C MET A 1074 3.30 12.29 -4.04
N LYS A 1075 2.91 11.63 -2.93
CA LYS A 1075 1.74 11.85 -2.03
C LYS A 1075 0.63 12.83 -2.47
N ALA A 1076 -0.63 12.36 -2.45
CA ALA A 1076 -1.68 12.72 -1.46
C ALA A 1076 -3.10 12.35 -1.96
N PHE A 1077 -3.69 11.26 -1.46
CA PHE A 1077 -4.98 11.15 -0.75
C PHE A 1077 -5.36 9.68 -0.56
#